data_AF-A0A1F9E172-F1
#
_entry.id   AF-A0A1F9E172-F1
#
_cell.length_a   1.000
_cell.length_b   1.000
_cell.length_c   1.000
_cell.angle_alpha   90.00
_cell.angle_beta   90.00
_cell.angle_gamma   90.00
#
_symmetry.space_group_name_H-M   'P 1'
#
loop_
_entity.id
_entity.type
_entity.pdbx_description
1 polymer ?
#
loop_
_entity_poly.entity_id
_entity_poly.type
_entity_poly.pdbx_seq_one_letter_code
_entity_poly.pdbx_strand_id
1 'polypeptide(L)'
;MSRPGTKSVSSLWLYAVFHLNLAYSSIEEEQRPEVIRRCYWPLLRLCGEKNLPFGIEATGYTLETIEAIDPDWVDELRRLTAAGPCEFIGSGYAQIIGPLVPAEVNAANLRLGNQVYQRMLGVRPQIALVNEQAYSAGLLKHYLDAGYRAILMEWDNPASHQSGWNPEWRYLPQVACGQHGEEIPLIWNHSIAFQKFQRHAHGEMELLEYLEYLRSHVAESPRALSLYGNDVEIFDFRPGRYETEPDHTGESEWLRIERLVEALTAERDFRFVRPGEVLDLLDTPGAGNRLHLESAAEPVPVKKQGKYNVTRWAVTGRNDLGINTRCWRIHDALKNGRSSDEDAWRELCYLWSSDFRTHITEKRWKGFLNRLADFEKRVGAGPGGGKPRGARRDSEDRTGAAAAEGRVERTGRFLVVETDSVEIRLNCQRGLSVDSLRFKGVSDPPLCGTLHHGYYDDIHWGADYYTGHLVMELPGQAKVTDLSPVSPQVEKRPDGIAVAGSLDTSLGPIRKRVFLPRDSGTVEIEYRLEWDALPVGSLRLGHVTLNPAAFDRRTLRYRTHNGGGNVETFSLAEVDVDHGAPVSFLVSAAHGIGVTGGMVELGDARHSLRISVEKEEAALIGLITCRRVGHSWFCRASFSAGEMDETRRTGDCKELPRICRFAIDARRS
;
A
#
# COMPACT_ATOMS: atom_id res chain seq x y z
N MET A 1 57.01 -4.93 -28.70
CA MET A 1 55.70 -5.54 -28.43
C MET A 1 55.45 -5.51 -26.93
N SER A 2 54.77 -4.48 -26.46
CA SER A 2 54.36 -4.30 -25.07
C SER A 2 53.16 -5.19 -24.77
N ARG A 3 53.21 -5.98 -23.69
CA ARG A 3 52.09 -6.77 -23.18
C ARG A 3 50.88 -5.84 -22.92
N PRO A 4 49.64 -6.27 -23.18
CA PRO A 4 48.47 -5.53 -22.72
C PRO A 4 48.52 -5.50 -21.19
N GLY A 5 48.45 -4.30 -20.61
CA GLY A 5 48.38 -4.14 -19.17
C GLY A 5 47.17 -4.88 -18.63
N THR A 6 47.39 -5.78 -17.67
CA THR A 6 46.35 -6.33 -16.80
C THR A 6 45.74 -5.16 -16.05
N LYS A 7 44.60 -4.67 -16.55
CA LYS A 7 43.80 -3.68 -15.83
C LYS A 7 43.32 -4.31 -14.52
N SER A 8 43.56 -3.62 -13.41
CA SER A 8 43.13 -4.06 -12.08
C SER A 8 41.60 -4.02 -12.01
N VAL A 9 40.95 -5.18 -12.07
CA VAL A 9 39.50 -5.33 -11.86
C VAL A 9 39.21 -5.13 -10.37
N SER A 10 38.16 -4.35 -10.04
CA SER A 10 37.71 -4.21 -8.65
C SER A 10 36.86 -5.43 -8.27
N SER A 11 37.03 -5.97 -7.06
CA SER A 11 36.18 -7.06 -6.57
C SER A 11 34.73 -6.59 -6.43
N LEU A 12 33.76 -7.35 -6.94
CA LEU A 12 32.33 -7.13 -6.73
C LEU A 12 31.97 -7.38 -5.26
N TRP A 13 31.39 -6.39 -4.60
CA TRP A 13 30.89 -6.53 -3.24
C TRP A 13 29.56 -7.28 -3.26
N LEU A 14 29.46 -8.35 -2.47
CA LEU A 14 28.23 -9.13 -2.30
C LEU A 14 27.71 -8.88 -0.89
N TYR A 15 26.48 -8.43 -0.78
CA TYR A 15 25.76 -8.36 0.49
C TYR A 15 24.48 -9.17 0.40
N ALA A 16 23.99 -9.65 1.54
CA ALA A 16 22.75 -10.39 1.64
C ALA A 16 22.00 -9.93 2.88
N VAL A 17 20.68 -9.82 2.76
CA VAL A 17 19.76 -9.56 3.87
C VAL A 17 18.73 -10.67 3.90
N PHE A 18 18.79 -11.50 4.93
CA PHE A 18 17.87 -12.61 5.14
C PHE A 18 16.71 -12.11 6.01
N HIS A 19 15.49 -12.15 5.45
CA HIS A 19 14.27 -11.68 6.11
C HIS A 19 13.56 -12.82 6.83
N LEU A 20 13.41 -12.71 8.16
CA LEU A 20 12.75 -13.72 8.99
C LEU A 20 11.34 -13.26 9.36
N ASN A 21 10.35 -14.08 9.01
CA ASN A 21 8.94 -13.82 9.28
C ASN A 21 8.22 -15.09 9.78
N LEU A 22 8.18 -15.31 11.10
CA LEU A 22 7.33 -16.37 11.68
C LEU A 22 5.82 -16.06 11.65
N ALA A 23 5.44 -14.82 11.33
CA ALA A 23 4.04 -14.48 11.13
C ALA A 23 3.54 -14.89 9.74
N TYR A 24 4.42 -15.37 8.85
CA TYR A 24 4.14 -15.71 7.45
C TYR A 24 2.79 -16.38 7.29
N SER A 25 1.95 -15.84 6.41
CA SER A 25 0.51 -16.11 6.40
C SER A 25 0.13 -17.60 6.37
N SER A 26 0.88 -18.42 5.63
CA SER A 26 0.59 -19.84 5.45
C SER A 26 1.30 -20.77 6.45
N ILE A 27 2.18 -20.25 7.31
CA ILE A 27 2.83 -21.03 8.36
C ILE A 27 1.90 -21.08 9.58
N GLU A 28 1.51 -22.30 9.97
CA GLU A 28 0.75 -22.54 11.20
C GLU A 28 1.63 -22.38 12.44
N GLU A 29 1.04 -22.03 13.57
CA GLU A 29 1.81 -21.75 14.79
C GLU A 29 2.59 -22.97 15.28
N GLU A 30 2.04 -24.18 15.09
CA GLU A 30 2.69 -25.44 15.44
C GLU A 30 3.89 -25.78 14.54
N GLN A 31 4.01 -25.16 13.37
CA GLN A 31 5.13 -25.37 12.45
C GLN A 31 6.33 -24.46 12.77
N ARG A 32 6.15 -23.41 13.57
CA ARG A 32 7.20 -22.43 13.88
C ARG A 32 8.48 -23.05 14.48
N PRO A 33 8.43 -24.04 15.40
CA PRO A 33 9.64 -24.71 15.88
C PRO A 33 10.43 -25.39 14.77
N GLU A 34 9.72 -25.99 13.80
CA GLU A 34 10.34 -26.65 12.67
C GLU A 34 11.01 -25.66 11.71
N VAL A 35 10.38 -24.49 11.49
CA VAL A 35 10.96 -23.39 10.70
C VAL A 35 12.23 -22.86 11.37
N ILE A 36 12.21 -22.62 12.69
CA ILE A 36 13.41 -22.20 13.42
C ILE A 36 14.55 -23.22 13.24
N ARG A 37 14.23 -24.50 13.38
CA ARG A 37 15.20 -25.60 13.26
C ARG A 37 15.76 -25.78 11.85
N ARG A 38 14.91 -25.71 10.81
CA ARG A 38 15.28 -26.01 9.42
C ARG A 38 15.71 -24.81 8.60
N CYS A 39 15.28 -23.61 8.97
CA CYS A 39 15.53 -22.40 8.20
C CYS A 39 16.48 -21.46 8.96
N TYR A 40 16.19 -21.16 10.23
CA TYR A 40 16.91 -20.07 10.91
C TYR A 40 18.22 -20.52 11.57
N TRP A 41 18.26 -21.70 12.20
CA TRP A 41 19.49 -22.24 12.77
C TRP A 41 20.59 -22.46 11.73
N PRO A 42 20.30 -23.06 10.55
CA PRO A 42 21.30 -23.21 9.50
C PRO A 42 21.87 -21.87 9.01
N LEU A 43 21.04 -20.83 8.92
CA LEU A 43 21.52 -19.48 8.62
C LEU A 43 22.55 -18.99 9.65
N LEU A 44 22.24 -19.05 10.95
CA LEU A 44 23.16 -18.58 11.99
C LEU A 44 24.47 -19.39 12.01
N ARG A 45 24.39 -20.72 11.83
CA ARG A 45 25.57 -21.60 11.75
C ARG A 45 26.46 -21.23 10.56
N LEU A 46 25.87 -21.08 9.38
CA LEU A 46 26.60 -20.68 8.18
C LEU A 46 27.31 -19.34 8.38
N CYS A 47 26.63 -18.36 8.98
CA CYS A 47 27.22 -17.07 9.33
C CYS A 47 28.42 -17.20 10.28
N GLY A 48 28.28 -17.99 11.35
CA GLY A 48 29.32 -18.17 12.37
C GLY A 48 30.52 -18.96 11.87
N GLU A 49 30.29 -20.10 11.21
CA GLU A 49 31.34 -21.03 10.78
C GLU A 49 32.17 -20.49 9.62
N LYS A 50 31.54 -19.79 8.67
CA LYS A 50 32.22 -19.20 7.50
C LYS A 50 32.55 -17.72 7.68
N ASN A 51 32.27 -17.14 8.86
CA ASN A 51 32.48 -15.73 9.19
C ASN A 51 31.85 -14.77 8.16
N LEU A 52 30.57 -14.98 7.84
CA LEU A 52 29.87 -14.24 6.78
C LEU A 52 29.15 -13.00 7.34
N PRO A 53 29.32 -11.83 6.72
CA PRO A 53 28.76 -10.57 7.20
C PRO A 53 27.30 -10.35 6.79
N PHE A 54 26.46 -11.38 6.87
CA PHE A 54 25.07 -11.27 6.41
C PHE A 54 24.25 -10.32 7.28
N GLY A 55 23.34 -9.61 6.61
CA GLY A 55 22.24 -8.91 7.25
C GLY A 55 21.17 -9.90 7.68
N ILE A 56 20.70 -9.78 8.91
CA ILE A 56 19.57 -10.55 9.43
C ILE A 56 18.49 -9.57 9.84
N GLU A 57 17.33 -9.67 9.20
CA GLU A 57 16.17 -8.85 9.49
C GLU A 57 15.11 -9.73 10.19
N ALA A 58 14.56 -9.22 11.29
CA ALA A 58 13.38 -9.80 11.91
C ALA A 58 12.53 -8.70 12.55
N THR A 59 11.20 -8.82 12.45
CA THR A 59 10.30 -7.94 13.22
C THR A 59 10.44 -8.19 14.72
N GLY A 60 10.07 -7.19 15.53
CA GLY A 60 10.02 -7.36 16.98
C GLY A 60 9.14 -8.54 17.42
N TYR A 61 7.99 -8.73 16.77
CA TYR A 61 7.08 -9.86 17.00
C TYR A 61 7.74 -11.20 16.66
N THR A 62 8.47 -11.28 15.53
CA THR A 62 9.20 -12.48 15.15
C THR A 62 10.25 -12.84 16.19
N LEU A 63 11.04 -11.87 16.68
CA LEU A 63 12.01 -12.12 17.74
C LEU A 63 11.37 -12.60 19.04
N GLU A 64 10.32 -11.92 19.53
CA GLU A 64 9.60 -12.35 20.73
C GLU A 64 9.01 -13.76 20.58
N THR A 65 8.56 -14.11 19.37
CA THR A 65 8.05 -15.45 19.08
C THR A 65 9.15 -16.51 19.05
N ILE A 66 10.33 -16.18 18.49
CA ILE A 66 11.47 -17.10 18.50
C ILE A 66 11.95 -17.32 19.93
N GLU A 67 12.12 -16.26 20.73
CA GLU A 67 12.53 -16.36 22.14
C GLU A 67 11.61 -17.28 22.95
N ALA A 68 10.30 -17.21 22.71
CA ALA A 68 9.33 -18.05 23.39
C ALA A 68 9.42 -19.55 23.01
N ILE A 69 9.99 -19.87 21.85
CA ILE A 69 10.13 -21.25 21.33
C ILE A 69 11.53 -21.80 21.57
N ASP A 70 12.55 -20.99 21.30
CA ASP A 70 13.97 -21.35 21.27
C ASP A 70 14.82 -20.11 21.64
N PRO A 71 15.01 -19.82 22.94
CA PRO A 71 15.79 -18.65 23.40
C PRO A 71 17.28 -18.74 23.02
N ASP A 72 17.84 -19.95 22.89
CA ASP A 72 19.24 -20.15 22.49
C ASP A 72 19.50 -19.59 21.08
N TRP A 73 18.50 -19.60 20.21
CA TRP A 73 18.60 -18.97 18.89
C TRP A 73 18.79 -17.45 19.00
N VAL A 74 18.06 -16.79 19.90
CA VAL A 74 18.18 -15.32 20.09
C VAL A 74 19.51 -14.96 20.73
N ASP A 75 20.00 -15.78 21.65
CA ASP A 75 21.33 -15.63 22.25
C ASP A 75 22.43 -15.73 21.18
N GLU A 76 22.32 -16.69 20.25
CA GLU A 76 23.26 -16.82 19.14
C GLU A 76 23.18 -15.64 18.16
N LEU A 77 21.97 -15.19 17.81
CA LEU A 77 21.80 -13.98 16.99
C LEU A 77 22.45 -12.76 17.67
N ARG A 78 22.23 -12.59 18.98
CA ARG A 78 22.85 -11.52 19.77
C ARG A 78 24.37 -11.60 19.71
N ARG A 79 24.94 -12.80 19.87
CA ARG A 79 26.39 -13.01 19.77
C ARG A 79 26.93 -12.63 18.39
N LEU A 80 26.27 -13.10 17.32
CA LEU A 80 26.66 -12.87 15.94
C LEU A 80 26.56 -11.40 15.51
N THR A 81 25.64 -10.63 16.10
CA THR A 81 25.40 -9.22 15.74
C THR A 81 26.15 -8.23 16.63
N ALA A 82 26.47 -8.59 17.88
CA ALA A 82 27.23 -7.72 18.78
C ALA A 82 28.75 -7.87 18.62
N ALA A 83 29.25 -9.10 18.50
CA ALA A 83 30.68 -9.41 18.42
C ALA A 83 31.07 -10.20 17.17
N GLY A 84 30.09 -10.69 16.41
CA GLY A 84 30.29 -11.50 15.23
C GLY A 84 30.26 -10.72 13.92
N PRO A 85 30.19 -11.45 12.79
CA PRO A 85 30.27 -10.85 11.47
C PRO A 85 28.96 -10.18 11.02
N CYS A 86 27.82 -10.60 11.55
CA CYS A 86 26.50 -10.21 11.05
C CYS A 86 26.10 -8.78 11.41
N GLU A 87 25.16 -8.24 10.66
CA GLU A 87 24.49 -6.96 10.94
C GLU A 87 23.00 -7.20 11.16
N PHE A 88 22.43 -6.66 12.24
CA PHE A 88 20.99 -6.70 12.45
C PHE A 88 20.30 -5.55 11.72
N ILE A 89 19.27 -5.88 10.94
CA ILE A 89 18.47 -4.93 10.16
C ILE A 89 17.09 -4.82 10.81
N GLY A 90 16.58 -3.61 10.97
CA GLY A 90 15.27 -3.37 11.59
C GLY A 90 14.14 -3.29 10.56
N SER A 91 12.89 -3.47 11.01
CA SER A 91 11.69 -3.19 10.20
C SER A 91 10.47 -2.76 11.01
N GLY A 92 10.61 -2.71 12.34
CA GLY A 92 9.55 -2.38 13.28
C GLY A 92 9.05 -3.59 14.06
N TYR A 93 8.00 -3.37 14.85
CA TYR A 93 7.46 -4.41 15.71
C TYR A 93 6.71 -5.50 14.93
N ALA A 94 5.93 -5.14 13.92
CA ALA A 94 5.20 -6.05 13.04
C ALA A 94 5.39 -5.65 11.56
N GLN A 95 5.10 -6.57 10.64
CA GLN A 95 5.16 -6.33 9.20
C GLN A 95 3.94 -5.53 8.72
N ILE A 96 3.92 -4.22 8.97
CA ILE A 96 2.83 -3.35 8.48
C ILE A 96 3.15 -2.81 7.08
N ILE A 97 2.12 -2.66 6.24
CA ILE A 97 2.23 -1.95 4.95
C ILE A 97 2.11 -0.46 5.21
N GLY A 98 3.25 0.19 5.44
CA GLY A 98 3.29 1.59 5.88
C GLY A 98 2.43 2.55 5.07
N PRO A 99 2.36 2.45 3.73
CA PRO A 99 1.55 3.33 2.91
C PRO A 99 0.02 3.24 3.12
N LEU A 100 -0.47 2.17 3.78
CA LEU A 100 -1.89 1.90 4.01
C LEU A 100 -2.36 2.20 5.44
N VAL A 101 -1.44 2.49 6.36
CA VAL A 101 -1.73 2.68 7.79
C VAL A 101 -1.52 4.13 8.23
N PRO A 102 -2.18 4.59 9.31
CA PRO A 102 -1.98 5.95 9.82
C PRO A 102 -0.52 6.25 10.18
N ALA A 103 -0.12 7.52 10.09
CA ALA A 103 1.23 7.97 10.40
C ALA A 103 1.65 7.63 11.84
N GLU A 104 0.71 7.71 12.77
CA GLU A 104 0.92 7.38 14.18
C GLU A 104 1.21 5.88 14.39
N VAL A 105 0.58 5.01 13.61
CA VAL A 105 0.82 3.56 13.66
C VAL A 105 2.20 3.23 13.08
N ASN A 106 2.60 3.88 11.98
CA ASN A 106 3.96 3.76 11.44
C ASN A 106 5.03 4.15 12.47
N ALA A 107 4.87 5.31 13.10
CA ALA A 107 5.78 5.78 14.14
C ALA A 107 5.82 4.83 15.35
N ALA A 108 4.66 4.36 15.83
CA ALA A 108 4.57 3.40 16.92
C ALA A 108 5.26 2.07 16.58
N ASN A 109 5.04 1.55 15.37
CA ASN A 109 5.62 0.29 14.93
C ASN A 109 7.16 0.33 14.93
N LEU A 110 7.76 1.38 14.38
CA LEU A 110 9.22 1.53 14.36
C LEU A 110 9.79 1.72 15.77
N ARG A 111 9.12 2.54 16.60
CA ARG A 111 9.53 2.80 17.98
C ARG A 111 9.48 1.54 18.83
N LEU A 112 8.38 0.78 18.77
CA LEU A 112 8.21 -0.49 19.48
C LEU A 112 9.21 -1.54 19.00
N GLY A 113 9.46 -1.63 17.68
CA GLY A 113 10.50 -2.49 17.13
C GLY A 113 11.87 -2.20 17.73
N ASN A 114 12.29 -0.93 17.73
CA ASN A 114 13.55 -0.49 18.33
C ASN A 114 13.66 -0.81 19.83
N GLN A 115 12.55 -0.71 20.58
CA GLN A 115 12.53 -1.12 21.99
C GLN A 115 12.77 -2.63 22.15
N VAL A 116 12.13 -3.45 21.31
CA VAL A 116 12.33 -4.90 21.30
C VAL A 116 13.78 -5.26 20.94
N TYR A 117 14.32 -4.66 19.88
CA TYR A 117 15.71 -4.90 19.45
C TYR A 117 16.72 -4.54 20.54
N GLN A 118 16.55 -3.38 21.17
CA GLN A 118 17.45 -2.95 22.25
C GLN A 118 17.37 -3.89 23.46
N ARG A 119 16.17 -4.36 23.81
CA ARG A 119 15.95 -5.24 24.96
C ARG A 119 16.50 -6.66 24.70
N MET A 120 16.22 -7.22 23.52
CA MET A 120 16.51 -8.63 23.22
C MET A 120 17.89 -8.83 22.62
N LEU A 121 18.41 -7.89 21.85
CA LEU A 121 19.68 -8.03 21.14
C LEU A 121 20.73 -7.03 21.61
N GLY A 122 20.36 -6.04 22.44
CA GLY A 122 21.29 -4.98 22.87
C GLY A 122 21.66 -4.00 21.75
N VAL A 123 21.03 -4.09 20.58
CA VAL A 123 21.33 -3.28 19.40
C VAL A 123 20.18 -2.34 19.06
N ARG A 124 20.53 -1.20 18.47
CA ARG A 124 19.60 -0.34 17.75
C ARG A 124 20.01 -0.33 16.27
N PRO A 125 19.25 -0.98 15.38
CA PRO A 125 19.63 -1.13 13.98
C PRO A 125 19.80 0.24 13.32
N GLN A 126 20.82 0.36 12.46
CA GLN A 126 21.09 1.60 11.70
C GLN A 126 20.38 1.61 10.35
N ILE A 127 19.97 0.43 9.86
CA ILE A 127 19.34 0.24 8.55
C ILE A 127 17.96 -0.35 8.78
N ALA A 128 16.97 0.16 8.05
CA ALA A 128 15.63 -0.43 8.02
C ALA A 128 15.34 -1.12 6.68
N LEU A 129 14.82 -2.34 6.71
CA LEU A 129 14.14 -2.92 5.56
C LEU A 129 12.73 -2.31 5.48
N VAL A 130 12.37 -1.75 4.33
CA VAL A 130 10.99 -1.32 4.09
C VAL A 130 10.10 -2.57 4.02
N ASN A 131 9.07 -2.66 4.88
CA ASN A 131 8.19 -3.83 4.94
C ASN A 131 7.51 -4.10 3.59
N GLU A 132 7.63 -5.35 3.10
CA GLU A 132 7.24 -5.77 1.74
C GLU A 132 7.83 -4.91 0.61
N GLN A 133 8.82 -4.09 0.97
CA GLN A 133 9.37 -2.98 0.18
C GLN A 133 8.26 -2.10 -0.40
N ALA A 134 7.15 -1.93 0.34
CA ALA A 134 6.04 -1.05 -0.03
C ALA A 134 6.35 0.39 0.43
N TYR A 135 6.86 1.19 -0.50
CA TYR A 135 7.43 2.50 -0.21
C TYR A 135 6.48 3.64 -0.59
N SER A 136 6.46 4.70 0.21
CA SER A 136 5.99 6.02 -0.21
C SER A 136 6.94 7.09 0.34
N ALA A 137 7.00 8.25 -0.32
CA ALA A 137 7.83 9.36 0.14
C ALA A 137 7.47 9.81 1.56
N GLY A 138 6.19 9.71 1.92
CA GLY A 138 5.69 10.05 3.25
C GLY A 138 6.28 9.22 4.40
N LEU A 139 6.87 8.04 4.12
CA LEU A 139 7.46 7.19 5.16
C LEU A 139 8.84 7.64 5.61
N LEU A 140 9.59 8.40 4.79
CA LEU A 140 10.98 8.72 5.09
C LEU A 140 11.15 9.42 6.44
N LYS A 141 10.24 10.34 6.76
CA LYS A 141 10.23 11.02 8.05
C LYS A 141 10.16 10.05 9.22
N HIS A 142 9.37 8.99 9.12
CA HIS A 142 9.23 7.99 10.19
C HIS A 142 10.53 7.23 10.43
N TYR A 143 11.24 6.86 9.36
CA TYR A 143 12.55 6.20 9.48
C TYR A 143 13.61 7.11 10.10
N LEU A 144 13.67 8.37 9.65
CA LEU A 144 14.58 9.38 10.20
C LEU A 144 14.31 9.65 11.69
N ASP A 145 13.03 9.88 12.05
CA ASP A 145 12.63 10.14 13.43
C ASP A 145 12.89 8.91 14.34
N ALA A 146 12.78 7.69 13.80
CA ALA A 146 13.13 6.46 14.51
C ALA A 146 14.66 6.24 14.65
N GLY A 147 15.48 7.06 14.00
CA GLY A 147 16.95 7.06 14.10
C GLY A 147 17.66 6.13 13.14
N TYR A 148 16.99 5.67 12.08
CA TYR A 148 17.64 4.92 11.00
C TYR A 148 18.48 5.87 10.13
N ARG A 149 19.63 5.38 9.67
CA ARG A 149 20.56 6.10 8.79
C ARG A 149 20.46 5.70 7.33
N ALA A 150 19.84 4.55 7.05
CA ALA A 150 19.59 4.10 5.69
C ALA A 150 18.33 3.24 5.63
N ILE A 151 17.76 3.11 4.44
CA ILE A 151 16.71 2.14 4.14
C ILE A 151 17.18 1.15 3.06
N LEU A 152 16.56 -0.01 3.07
CA LEU A 152 16.72 -1.06 2.07
C LEU A 152 15.41 -1.18 1.27
N MET A 153 15.51 -1.00 -0.04
CA MET A 153 14.35 -0.94 -0.95
C MET A 153 14.69 -1.52 -2.32
N GLU A 154 13.67 -2.01 -3.01
CA GLU A 154 13.80 -2.72 -4.29
C GLU A 154 14.20 -1.79 -5.42
N TRP A 155 15.12 -2.23 -6.27
CA TRP A 155 15.51 -1.51 -7.49
C TRP A 155 14.50 -1.68 -8.64
N ASP A 156 14.12 -2.92 -8.94
CA ASP A 156 13.53 -3.29 -10.24
C ASP A 156 12.22 -2.54 -10.53
N ASN A 157 11.36 -2.34 -9.51
CA ASN A 157 10.06 -1.72 -9.70
C ASN A 157 10.13 -0.18 -9.85
N PRO A 158 10.75 0.59 -8.91
CA PRO A 158 10.97 2.02 -9.13
C PRO A 158 11.70 2.33 -10.44
N ALA A 159 12.76 1.59 -10.77
CA ALA A 159 13.54 1.83 -11.97
C ALA A 159 12.72 1.62 -13.26
N SER A 160 11.77 0.68 -13.27
CA SER A 160 10.92 0.40 -14.44
C SER A 160 9.99 1.57 -14.81
N HIS A 161 9.68 2.44 -13.85
CA HIS A 161 8.85 3.64 -14.04
C HIS A 161 9.68 4.93 -14.20
N GLN A 162 11.02 4.82 -14.28
CA GLN A 162 11.94 5.95 -14.31
C GLN A 162 12.90 5.84 -15.50
N SER A 163 12.44 6.27 -16.69
CA SER A 163 13.20 6.16 -17.94
C SER A 163 14.55 6.90 -17.96
N GLY A 164 14.74 7.86 -17.05
CA GLY A 164 15.99 8.63 -16.93
C GLY A 164 17.05 8.00 -16.03
N TRP A 165 16.75 6.89 -15.33
CA TRP A 165 17.71 6.29 -14.41
C TRP A 165 18.78 5.49 -15.15
N ASN A 166 20.04 5.72 -14.79
CA ASN A 166 21.13 4.91 -15.32
C ASN A 166 21.08 3.51 -14.69
N PRO A 167 21.02 2.42 -15.48
CA PRO A 167 21.01 1.06 -14.95
C PRO A 167 22.20 0.71 -14.04
N GLU A 168 23.32 1.43 -14.16
CA GLU A 168 24.50 1.25 -13.30
C GLU A 168 24.26 1.68 -11.84
N TRP A 169 23.27 2.54 -11.58
CA TRP A 169 22.94 2.98 -10.22
C TRP A 169 22.44 1.85 -9.32
N ARG A 170 21.99 0.72 -9.89
CA ARG A 170 21.57 -0.47 -9.13
C ARG A 170 22.70 -1.10 -8.31
N TYR A 171 23.95 -0.81 -8.67
CA TYR A 171 25.14 -1.37 -8.01
C TYR A 171 25.72 -0.45 -6.94
N LEU A 172 25.16 0.74 -6.75
CA LEU A 172 25.71 1.77 -5.88
C LEU A 172 24.62 2.29 -4.95
N PRO A 173 24.95 2.61 -3.69
CA PRO A 173 23.98 3.26 -2.80
C PRO A 173 23.58 4.62 -3.36
N GLN A 174 22.32 4.98 -3.15
CA GLN A 174 21.74 6.24 -3.61
C GLN A 174 21.13 6.98 -2.40
N VAL A 175 20.41 8.08 -2.64
CA VAL A 175 19.66 8.79 -1.61
C VAL A 175 18.19 8.81 -2.01
N ALA A 176 17.32 8.24 -1.18
CA ALA A 176 15.88 8.37 -1.34
C ALA A 176 15.43 9.75 -0.83
N CYS A 177 14.65 10.46 -1.64
CA CYS A 177 14.16 11.81 -1.35
C CYS A 177 12.66 11.82 -1.11
N GLY A 178 12.26 12.44 -0.01
CA GLY A 178 10.87 12.75 0.32
C GLY A 178 10.43 14.01 -0.40
N GLN A 179 9.15 14.33 -0.29
CA GLN A 179 8.58 15.52 -0.94
C GLN A 179 8.62 16.77 -0.06
N HIS A 180 9.09 16.65 1.18
CA HIS A 180 9.16 17.75 2.17
C HIS A 180 10.58 17.97 2.70
N GLY A 181 11.59 17.57 1.92
CA GLY A 181 13.01 17.77 2.22
C GLY A 181 13.68 16.62 2.99
N GLU A 182 12.96 15.54 3.26
CA GLU A 182 13.55 14.33 3.84
C GLU A 182 14.51 13.66 2.85
N GLU A 183 15.66 13.23 3.35
CA GLU A 183 16.66 12.49 2.57
C GLU A 183 17.20 11.36 3.45
N ILE A 184 17.27 10.14 2.91
CA ILE A 184 17.87 9.00 3.59
C ILE A 184 18.70 8.18 2.60
N PRO A 185 19.93 7.78 2.94
CA PRO A 185 20.69 6.81 2.18
C PRO A 185 19.89 5.53 1.88
N LEU A 186 20.10 5.02 0.68
CA LEU A 186 19.35 3.92 0.09
C LEU A 186 20.30 2.84 -0.38
N ILE A 187 20.09 1.63 0.14
CA ILE A 187 20.72 0.40 -0.33
C ILE A 187 19.67 -0.38 -1.12
N TRP A 188 20.06 -0.88 -2.30
CA TRP A 188 19.14 -1.61 -3.15
C TRP A 188 18.88 -3.04 -2.66
N ASN A 189 17.70 -3.54 -2.95
CA ASN A 189 17.47 -4.96 -3.11
C ASN A 189 17.23 -5.25 -4.60
N HIS A 190 17.38 -6.51 -5.00
CA HIS A 190 17.29 -6.89 -6.41
C HIS A 190 16.52 -8.21 -6.57
N SER A 191 15.30 -8.12 -7.12
CA SER A 191 14.42 -9.28 -7.34
C SER A 191 15.03 -10.35 -8.20
N ILE A 192 15.67 -9.96 -9.30
CA ILE A 192 16.28 -10.94 -10.22
C ILE A 192 17.40 -11.72 -9.52
N ALA A 193 18.24 -11.03 -8.74
CA ALA A 193 19.35 -11.65 -8.04
C ALA A 193 18.88 -12.64 -6.97
N PHE A 194 17.97 -12.24 -6.07
CA PHE A 194 17.48 -13.17 -5.04
C PHE A 194 16.65 -14.32 -5.65
N GLN A 195 15.95 -14.11 -6.77
CA GLN A 195 15.24 -15.20 -7.46
C GLN A 195 16.20 -16.22 -8.06
N LYS A 196 17.35 -15.79 -8.59
CA LYS A 196 18.40 -16.70 -9.06
C LYS A 196 19.06 -17.45 -7.89
N PHE A 197 19.27 -16.77 -6.76
CA PHE A 197 19.70 -17.43 -5.52
C PHE A 197 18.72 -18.54 -5.11
N GLN A 198 17.41 -18.27 -5.11
CA GLN A 198 16.37 -19.24 -4.80
C GLN A 198 16.36 -20.42 -5.78
N ARG A 199 16.43 -20.15 -7.09
CA ARG A 199 16.52 -21.20 -8.12
C ARG A 199 17.72 -22.12 -7.90
N HIS A 200 18.88 -21.55 -7.55
CA HIS A 200 20.05 -22.35 -7.23
C HIS A 200 19.85 -23.22 -5.98
N ALA A 201 19.37 -22.60 -4.89
CA ALA A 201 19.10 -23.29 -3.63
C ALA A 201 18.08 -24.44 -3.81
N HIS A 202 17.05 -24.25 -4.65
CA HIS A 202 16.02 -25.25 -4.96
C HIS A 202 16.46 -26.29 -6.01
N GLY A 203 17.66 -26.15 -6.58
CA GLY A 203 18.19 -27.08 -7.60
C GLY A 203 17.63 -26.88 -9.01
N GLU A 204 17.02 -25.72 -9.28
CA GLU A 204 16.55 -25.30 -10.61
C GLU A 204 17.65 -24.58 -11.43
N MET A 205 18.79 -24.26 -10.81
CA MET A 205 19.92 -23.58 -11.45
C MET A 205 21.24 -24.18 -10.97
N GLU A 206 22.11 -24.56 -11.90
CA GLU A 206 23.39 -25.19 -11.58
C GLU A 206 24.39 -24.17 -11.01
N LEU A 207 25.30 -24.64 -10.14
CA LEU A 207 26.30 -23.78 -9.51
C LEU A 207 27.13 -23.00 -10.54
N LEU A 208 27.60 -23.68 -11.60
CA LEU A 208 28.41 -23.04 -12.63
C LEU A 208 27.62 -21.96 -13.39
N GLU A 209 26.37 -22.24 -13.73
CA GLU A 209 25.47 -21.27 -14.37
C GLU A 209 25.27 -20.03 -13.49
N TYR A 210 25.11 -20.23 -12.18
CA TYR A 210 24.92 -19.11 -11.25
C TYR A 210 26.20 -18.29 -11.05
N LEU A 211 27.37 -18.94 -10.97
CA LEU A 211 28.67 -18.25 -10.91
C LEU A 211 28.93 -17.43 -12.17
N GLU A 212 28.62 -17.97 -13.36
CA GLU A 212 28.73 -17.21 -14.63
C GLU A 212 27.84 -15.96 -14.63
N TYR A 213 26.61 -16.08 -14.12
CA TYR A 213 25.73 -14.93 -13.93
C TYR A 213 26.36 -13.88 -12.99
N LEU A 214 26.88 -14.29 -11.83
CA LEU A 214 27.48 -13.35 -10.88
C LEU A 214 28.76 -12.68 -11.44
N ARG A 215 29.60 -13.44 -12.16
CA ARG A 215 30.79 -12.89 -12.83
C ARG A 215 30.43 -11.85 -13.90
N SER A 216 29.26 -11.96 -14.54
CA SER A 216 28.78 -10.96 -15.50
C SER A 216 28.53 -9.57 -14.89
N HIS A 217 28.44 -9.49 -13.56
CA HIS A 217 28.27 -8.24 -12.83
C HIS A 217 29.59 -7.61 -12.36
N VAL A 218 30.72 -8.30 -12.50
CA VAL A 218 32.04 -7.77 -12.16
C VAL A 218 32.44 -6.67 -13.16
N ALA A 219 33.05 -5.60 -12.67
CA ALA A 219 33.49 -4.47 -13.49
C ALA A 219 34.77 -3.81 -12.95
N GLU A 220 35.38 -2.95 -13.78
CA GLU A 220 36.51 -2.10 -13.37
C GLU A 220 36.10 -1.08 -12.29
N SER A 221 34.85 -0.58 -12.33
CA SER A 221 34.30 0.33 -11.33
C SER A 221 33.79 -0.44 -10.10
N PRO A 222 33.88 0.15 -8.88
CA PRO A 222 33.28 -0.43 -7.69
C PRO A 222 31.79 -0.72 -7.89
N ARG A 223 31.35 -1.90 -7.47
CA ARG A 223 29.96 -2.34 -7.51
C ARG A 223 29.63 -3.14 -6.25
N ALA A 224 28.42 -2.97 -5.76
CA ALA A 224 27.80 -3.83 -4.75
C ALA A 224 26.52 -4.45 -5.30
N LEU A 225 26.36 -5.76 -5.14
CA LEU A 225 25.20 -6.52 -5.59
C LEU A 225 24.50 -7.17 -4.39
N SER A 226 23.20 -6.92 -4.26
CA SER A 226 22.34 -7.68 -3.34
C SER A 226 22.24 -9.12 -3.84
N LEU A 227 22.96 -10.04 -3.20
CA LEU A 227 22.94 -11.46 -3.52
C LEU A 227 21.61 -12.10 -3.08
N TYR A 228 21.09 -11.65 -1.92
CA TYR A 228 19.83 -12.12 -1.37
C TYR A 228 19.14 -11.03 -0.54
N GLY A 229 17.81 -10.98 -0.59
CA GLY A 229 17.02 -9.94 0.07
C GLY A 229 15.56 -10.36 0.26
N ASN A 230 15.31 -11.60 0.70
CA ASN A 230 13.97 -12.16 0.74
C ASN A 230 13.80 -13.16 1.91
N ASP A 231 12.60 -13.72 2.02
CA ASP A 231 12.13 -14.59 3.09
C ASP A 231 13.04 -15.83 3.30
N VAL A 232 13.30 -16.25 4.54
CA VAL A 232 14.17 -17.41 4.86
C VAL A 232 13.38 -18.71 4.96
N GLU A 233 12.08 -18.63 5.24
CA GLU A 233 11.19 -19.76 5.56
C GLU A 233 10.88 -20.64 4.34
N ILE A 234 11.56 -20.40 3.22
CA ILE A 234 11.48 -21.19 1.99
C ILE A 234 12.64 -22.17 1.83
N PHE A 235 13.69 -22.08 2.67
CA PHE A 235 14.87 -22.94 2.59
C PHE A 235 14.75 -24.15 3.52
N ASP A 236 14.82 -25.35 2.95
CA ASP A 236 14.49 -26.63 3.60
C ASP A 236 13.11 -26.61 4.28
N PHE A 237 12.21 -25.73 3.87
CA PHE A 237 10.84 -25.70 4.32
C PHE A 237 9.96 -25.22 3.17
N ARG A 238 8.72 -25.69 3.16
CA ARG A 238 7.73 -25.34 2.16
C ARG A 238 6.52 -24.77 2.89
N PRO A 239 6.28 -23.45 2.79
CA PRO A 239 5.19 -22.82 3.53
C PRO A 239 3.81 -23.19 2.97
N GLY A 240 3.73 -24.01 1.90
CA GLY A 240 2.48 -24.53 1.36
C GLY A 240 1.65 -23.45 0.68
N ARG A 241 2.31 -22.43 0.13
CA ARG A 241 1.68 -21.24 -0.44
C ARG A 241 1.29 -21.44 -1.91
N TYR A 242 2.11 -22.16 -2.67
CA TYR A 242 1.88 -22.38 -4.11
C TYR A 242 1.72 -23.86 -4.43
N GLU A 243 0.87 -24.17 -5.41
CA GLU A 243 0.74 -25.53 -5.96
C GLU A 243 2.02 -25.99 -6.68
N THR A 244 2.91 -25.06 -7.04
CA THR A 244 4.16 -25.31 -7.78
C THR A 244 5.41 -25.11 -6.94
N GLU A 245 5.33 -25.23 -5.61
CA GLU A 245 6.54 -25.20 -4.77
C GLU A 245 7.49 -26.34 -5.19
N PRO A 246 8.80 -26.09 -5.37
CA PRO A 246 9.72 -27.13 -5.85
C PRO A 246 9.78 -28.31 -4.88
N ASP A 247 9.67 -29.53 -5.42
CA ASP A 247 9.83 -30.75 -4.64
C ASP A 247 11.21 -30.78 -3.96
N HIS A 248 11.28 -31.33 -2.75
CA HIS A 248 12.57 -31.52 -2.09
C HIS A 248 13.41 -32.50 -2.92
N THR A 249 14.54 -32.04 -3.46
CA THR A 249 15.43 -32.83 -4.34
C THR A 249 16.26 -33.87 -3.58
N GLY A 250 15.89 -34.21 -2.34
CA GLY A 250 16.58 -35.15 -1.46
C GLY A 250 17.85 -34.60 -0.79
N GLU A 251 18.45 -33.55 -1.35
CA GLU A 251 19.58 -32.81 -0.78
C GLU A 251 19.11 -31.55 -0.05
N SER A 252 19.77 -31.19 1.05
CA SER A 252 19.48 -29.96 1.80
C SER A 252 19.82 -28.72 0.96
N GLU A 253 18.90 -27.75 0.94
CA GLU A 253 19.06 -26.47 0.27
C GLU A 253 20.17 -25.63 0.94
N TRP A 254 20.35 -25.78 2.26
CA TRP A 254 21.46 -25.16 2.98
C TRP A 254 22.82 -25.71 2.56
N LEU A 255 22.91 -27.00 2.20
CA LEU A 255 24.15 -27.55 1.65
C LEU A 255 24.47 -26.99 0.25
N ARG A 256 23.45 -26.68 -0.56
CA ARG A 256 23.63 -25.96 -1.84
C ARG A 256 24.13 -24.53 -1.60
N ILE A 257 23.49 -23.82 -0.67
CA ILE A 257 23.89 -22.47 -0.28
C ILE A 257 25.33 -22.44 0.27
N GLU A 258 25.71 -23.40 1.10
CA GLU A 258 27.08 -23.51 1.63
C GLU A 258 28.10 -23.66 0.50
N ARG A 259 27.87 -24.60 -0.43
CA ARG A 259 28.77 -24.80 -1.59
C ARG A 259 28.87 -23.57 -2.47
N LEU A 260 27.78 -22.83 -2.66
CA LEU A 260 27.80 -21.55 -3.36
C LEU A 260 28.71 -20.54 -2.63
N VAL A 261 28.53 -20.38 -1.33
CA VAL A 261 29.34 -19.46 -0.52
C VAL A 261 30.82 -19.85 -0.55
N GLU A 262 31.14 -21.13 -0.46
CA GLU A 262 32.51 -21.63 -0.57
C GLU A 262 33.13 -21.31 -1.93
N ALA A 263 32.38 -21.51 -3.02
CA ALA A 263 32.83 -21.17 -4.36
C ALA A 263 33.07 -19.65 -4.50
N LEU A 264 32.15 -18.81 -4.01
CA LEU A 264 32.28 -17.36 -4.06
C LEU A 264 33.46 -16.85 -3.22
N THR A 265 33.69 -17.44 -2.05
CA THR A 265 34.79 -17.02 -1.15
C THR A 265 36.17 -17.45 -1.69
N ALA A 266 36.22 -18.49 -2.53
CA ALA A 266 37.45 -18.93 -3.18
C ALA A 266 37.88 -18.04 -4.36
N GLU A 267 36.97 -17.23 -4.92
CA GLU A 267 37.22 -16.35 -6.05
C GLU A 267 37.62 -14.94 -5.61
N ARG A 268 38.69 -14.39 -6.19
CA ARG A 268 39.16 -13.03 -5.87
C ARG A 268 38.24 -11.92 -6.38
N ASP A 269 37.38 -12.25 -7.33
CA ASP A 269 36.47 -11.30 -7.96
C ASP A 269 35.28 -10.95 -7.07
N PHE A 270 35.05 -11.71 -5.99
CA PHE A 270 33.95 -11.48 -5.06
C PHE A 270 34.45 -11.17 -3.65
N ARG A 271 33.72 -10.29 -2.96
CA ARG A 271 33.96 -9.99 -1.54
C ARG A 271 32.62 -9.86 -0.83
N PHE A 272 32.40 -10.67 0.21
CA PHE A 272 31.25 -10.46 1.09
C PHE A 272 31.45 -9.23 1.98
N VAL A 273 30.42 -8.40 2.10
CA VAL A 273 30.39 -7.20 2.95
C VAL A 273 29.08 -7.13 3.71
N ARG A 274 29.08 -6.42 4.85
CA ARG A 274 27.85 -6.09 5.58
C ARG A 274 26.97 -5.18 4.73
N PRO A 275 25.64 -5.26 4.86
CA PRO A 275 24.74 -4.32 4.20
C PRO A 275 25.13 -2.86 4.43
N GLY A 276 25.51 -2.48 5.66
CA GLY A 276 25.94 -1.12 5.99
C GLY A 276 27.27 -0.69 5.38
N GLU A 277 28.19 -1.62 5.10
CA GLU A 277 29.45 -1.31 4.40
C GLU A 277 29.18 -0.83 2.97
N VAL A 278 28.06 -1.22 2.35
CA VAL A 278 27.67 -0.72 1.01
C VAL A 278 27.59 0.81 0.98
N LEU A 279 27.25 1.46 2.09
CA LEU A 279 27.18 2.92 2.19
C LEU A 279 28.54 3.60 2.03
N ASP A 280 29.65 2.89 2.23
CA ASP A 280 31.00 3.43 1.98
C ASP A 280 31.23 3.75 0.49
N LEU A 281 30.37 3.24 -0.40
CA LEU A 281 30.38 3.57 -1.82
C LEU A 281 29.61 4.85 -2.18
N LEU A 282 28.97 5.54 -1.23
CA LEU A 282 28.16 6.74 -1.50
C LEU A 282 28.92 7.88 -2.20
N ASP A 283 30.23 7.97 -1.97
CA ASP A 283 31.08 9.00 -2.58
C ASP A 283 31.71 8.54 -3.92
N THR A 284 31.38 7.34 -4.39
CA THR A 284 31.88 6.80 -5.67
C THR A 284 31.15 7.47 -6.85
N PRO A 285 31.82 7.72 -8.00
CA PRO A 285 31.14 8.22 -9.18
C PRO A 285 29.91 7.38 -9.57
N GLY A 286 28.74 8.03 -9.66
CA GLY A 286 27.47 7.38 -9.97
C GLY A 286 26.65 6.92 -8.74
N ALA A 287 27.19 7.08 -7.53
CA ALA A 287 26.46 6.92 -6.28
C ALA A 287 25.84 8.25 -5.81
N GLY A 288 25.04 8.21 -4.74
CA GLY A 288 24.54 9.41 -4.07
C GLY A 288 23.56 10.26 -4.89
N ASN A 289 23.00 9.72 -5.97
CA ASN A 289 21.95 10.42 -6.71
C ASN A 289 20.72 10.56 -5.82
N ARG A 290 20.07 11.73 -5.93
CA ARG A 290 18.85 12.08 -5.21
C ARG A 290 17.65 11.57 -5.98
N LEU A 291 16.99 10.53 -5.48
CA LEU A 291 15.97 9.78 -6.20
C LEU A 291 14.61 9.88 -5.50
N HIS A 292 13.59 10.22 -6.28
CA HIS A 292 12.19 10.00 -5.89
C HIS A 292 11.79 8.63 -6.41
N LEU A 293 11.50 7.69 -5.51
CA LEU A 293 11.21 6.31 -5.89
C LEU A 293 9.75 6.18 -6.38
N GLU A 294 8.88 7.05 -5.88
CA GLU A 294 7.49 7.16 -6.28
C GLU A 294 7.31 8.00 -7.55
N SER A 295 6.19 7.78 -8.24
CA SER A 295 5.73 8.62 -9.35
C SER A 295 4.21 8.79 -9.30
N ALA A 296 3.64 9.63 -10.18
CA ALA A 296 2.19 9.75 -10.28
C ALA A 296 1.51 8.46 -10.77
N ALA A 297 2.20 7.68 -11.60
CA ALA A 297 1.71 6.40 -12.11
C ALA A 297 1.87 5.27 -11.06
N GLU A 298 2.99 5.28 -10.33
CA GLU A 298 3.30 4.35 -9.26
C GLU A 298 3.61 5.11 -7.96
N PRO A 299 2.57 5.53 -7.20
CA PRO A 299 2.77 6.31 -5.97
C PRO A 299 3.26 5.47 -4.80
N VAL A 300 3.09 4.14 -4.88
CA VAL A 300 3.55 3.19 -3.88
C VAL A 300 4.21 2.00 -4.57
N PRO A 301 5.51 2.10 -4.94
CA PRO A 301 6.25 0.95 -5.45
C PRO A 301 6.39 -0.14 -4.38
N VAL A 302 6.36 -1.40 -4.82
CA VAL A 302 6.50 -2.60 -3.97
C VAL A 302 7.55 -3.56 -4.51
N LYS A 303 7.99 -4.58 -3.73
CA LYS A 303 8.89 -5.64 -4.25
C LYS A 303 8.25 -6.46 -5.37
N LYS A 304 9.09 -6.94 -6.31
CA LYS A 304 8.76 -7.84 -7.44
C LYS A 304 8.00 -7.15 -8.60
N GLN A 305 7.56 -7.96 -9.58
CA GLN A 305 6.85 -7.55 -10.80
C GLN A 305 5.49 -6.88 -10.53
N GLY A 306 5.00 -6.05 -11.46
CA GLY A 306 3.81 -5.18 -11.29
C GLY A 306 2.47 -5.84 -10.94
N LYS A 307 2.41 -7.17 -10.84
CA LYS A 307 1.24 -7.89 -10.26
C LYS A 307 1.13 -7.71 -8.75
N TYR A 308 2.23 -7.35 -8.07
CA TYR A 308 2.23 -7.01 -6.66
C TYR A 308 1.99 -5.51 -6.53
N ASN A 309 1.00 -5.13 -5.73
CA ASN A 309 0.70 -3.73 -5.42
C ASN A 309 -0.10 -3.65 -4.11
N VAL A 310 -0.35 -2.42 -3.64
CA VAL A 310 -1.01 -2.18 -2.34
C VAL A 310 -2.44 -2.70 -2.23
N THR A 311 -3.15 -2.92 -3.34
CA THR A 311 -4.55 -3.40 -3.28
C THR A 311 -4.64 -4.75 -2.57
N ARG A 312 -3.61 -5.60 -2.76
CA ARG A 312 -3.40 -6.88 -2.10
C ARG A 312 -3.70 -6.87 -0.60
N TRP A 313 -3.19 -5.87 0.11
CA TRP A 313 -3.32 -5.79 1.57
C TRP A 313 -4.41 -4.83 2.02
N ALA A 314 -4.97 -4.06 1.08
CA ALA A 314 -5.97 -3.04 1.38
C ALA A 314 -7.39 -3.59 1.30
N VAL A 315 -7.71 -4.25 0.20
CA VAL A 315 -9.09 -4.57 -0.20
C VAL A 315 -9.27 -5.92 -0.91
N THR A 316 -8.20 -6.71 -1.07
CA THR A 316 -8.25 -7.91 -1.92
C THR A 316 -8.42 -9.22 -1.16
N GLY A 317 -7.72 -9.44 -0.05
CA GLY A 317 -7.68 -10.72 0.68
C GLY A 317 -9.04 -11.22 1.19
N ARG A 318 -9.06 -12.00 2.27
CA ARG A 318 -10.30 -12.63 2.76
C ARG A 318 -11.40 -11.61 3.08
N ASN A 319 -11.07 -10.62 3.91
CA ASN A 319 -11.96 -9.50 4.26
C ASN A 319 -11.13 -8.27 4.64
N ASP A 320 -10.14 -7.94 3.81
CA ASP A 320 -9.16 -6.89 4.12
C ASP A 320 -9.82 -5.54 4.37
N LEU A 321 -10.83 -5.18 3.57
CA LEU A 321 -11.61 -3.97 3.79
C LEU A 321 -12.19 -3.96 5.22
N GLY A 322 -12.83 -5.05 5.65
CA GLY A 322 -13.46 -5.15 6.97
C GLY A 322 -12.44 -5.06 8.12
N ILE A 323 -11.37 -5.84 8.06
CA ILE A 323 -10.38 -5.88 9.15
C ILE A 323 -9.55 -4.61 9.22
N ASN A 324 -9.21 -4.00 8.07
CA ASN A 324 -8.54 -2.70 8.03
C ASN A 324 -9.45 -1.61 8.61
N THR A 325 -10.75 -1.61 8.28
CA THR A 325 -11.74 -0.68 8.86
C THR A 325 -11.80 -0.79 10.39
N ARG A 326 -11.81 -2.02 10.92
CA ARG A 326 -11.78 -2.26 12.38
C ARG A 326 -10.50 -1.75 13.02
N CYS A 327 -9.35 -1.94 12.36
CA CYS A 327 -8.08 -1.39 12.83
C CYS A 327 -8.10 0.16 12.83
N TRP A 328 -8.75 0.81 11.85
CA TRP A 328 -8.96 2.26 11.86
C TRP A 328 -9.79 2.74 13.06
N ARG A 329 -10.86 2.02 13.43
CA ARG A 329 -11.64 2.34 14.64
C ARG A 329 -10.82 2.20 15.91
N ILE A 330 -10.02 1.14 16.01
CA ILE A 330 -9.11 0.92 17.14
C ILE A 330 -8.10 2.06 17.21
N HIS A 331 -7.48 2.43 16.09
CA HIS A 331 -6.58 3.58 16.02
C HIS A 331 -7.25 4.87 16.50
N ASP A 332 -8.44 5.21 16.02
CA ASP A 332 -9.16 6.41 16.47
C ASP A 332 -9.49 6.37 17.96
N ALA A 333 -9.89 5.21 18.49
CA ALA A 333 -10.12 5.02 19.92
C ALA A 333 -8.85 5.21 20.76
N LEU A 334 -7.71 4.68 20.31
CA LEU A 334 -6.42 4.86 20.99
C LEU A 334 -5.94 6.32 20.93
N LYS A 335 -6.11 6.98 19.78
CA LYS A 335 -5.72 8.38 19.57
C LYS A 335 -6.55 9.36 20.39
N ASN A 336 -7.86 9.11 20.52
CA ASN A 336 -8.78 9.97 21.29
C ASN A 336 -8.81 9.62 22.79
N GLY A 337 -8.39 8.41 23.16
CA GLY A 337 -8.15 8.02 24.55
C GLY A 337 -6.89 8.68 25.12
N ARG A 338 -6.81 8.83 26.44
CA ARG A 338 -5.56 9.25 27.14
C ARG A 338 -4.51 8.13 27.19
N SER A 339 -4.59 7.14 26.30
CA SER A 339 -3.82 5.91 26.44
C SER A 339 -2.45 6.06 25.79
N SER A 340 -1.46 6.45 26.60
CA SER A 340 -0.03 6.23 26.33
C SER A 340 0.36 4.76 26.57
N ASP A 341 -0.59 3.82 26.51
CA ASP A 341 -0.37 2.39 26.73
C ASP A 341 0.35 1.79 25.53
N GLU A 342 1.65 1.59 25.69
CA GLU A 342 2.53 0.96 24.70
C GLU A 342 2.04 -0.43 24.27
N ASP A 343 1.43 -1.19 25.18
CA ASP A 343 0.95 -2.53 24.86
C ASP A 343 -0.29 -2.48 23.97
N ALA A 344 -1.13 -1.45 24.10
CA ALA A 344 -2.26 -1.24 23.22
C ALA A 344 -1.81 -0.87 21.79
N TRP A 345 -0.79 -0.01 21.66
CA TRP A 345 -0.19 0.31 20.36
C TRP A 345 0.52 -0.88 19.73
N ARG A 346 1.19 -1.69 20.55
CA ARG A 346 1.82 -2.95 20.12
C ARG A 346 0.80 -3.94 19.58
N GLU A 347 -0.32 -4.10 20.27
CA GLU A 347 -1.42 -4.95 19.83
C GLU A 347 -2.03 -4.45 18.52
N LEU A 348 -2.23 -3.14 18.37
CA LEU A 348 -2.69 -2.57 17.09
C LEU A 348 -1.70 -2.84 15.95
N CYS A 349 -0.39 -2.67 16.17
CA CYS A 349 0.62 -2.98 15.16
C CYS A 349 0.56 -4.45 14.72
N TYR A 350 0.43 -5.38 15.69
CA TYR A 350 0.24 -6.80 15.40
C TYR A 350 -1.04 -7.05 14.58
N LEU A 351 -2.18 -6.52 15.02
CA LEU A 351 -3.46 -6.69 14.33
C LEU A 351 -3.46 -6.10 12.91
N TRP A 352 -2.56 -5.15 12.63
CA TRP A 352 -2.36 -4.57 11.30
C TRP A 352 -1.28 -5.24 10.45
N SER A 353 -0.70 -6.37 10.89
CA SER A 353 0.32 -7.08 10.10
C SER A 353 -0.20 -7.52 8.73
N SER A 354 0.64 -7.39 7.71
CA SER A 354 0.36 -7.75 6.32
C SER A 354 0.03 -9.24 6.17
N ASP A 355 0.56 -10.09 7.05
CA ASP A 355 0.37 -11.54 7.04
C ASP A 355 -1.10 -11.96 7.15
N PHE A 356 -1.92 -11.18 7.86
CA PHE A 356 -3.35 -11.46 8.01
C PHE A 356 -4.18 -11.08 6.78
N ARG A 357 -3.59 -10.37 5.81
CA ARG A 357 -4.26 -9.89 4.60
C ARG A 357 -4.00 -10.74 3.36
N THR A 358 -3.13 -11.75 3.44
CA THR A 358 -2.74 -12.55 2.27
C THR A 358 -3.23 -14.00 2.36
N HIS A 359 -2.35 -14.99 2.24
CA HIS A 359 -2.72 -16.40 2.18
C HIS A 359 -2.90 -17.01 3.58
N ILE A 360 -3.54 -16.29 4.48
CA ILE A 360 -3.74 -16.74 5.85
C ILE A 360 -4.60 -18.01 5.89
N THR A 361 -4.19 -18.98 6.69
CA THR A 361 -4.93 -20.22 6.90
C THR A 361 -6.24 -19.99 7.65
N GLU A 362 -7.18 -20.93 7.55
CA GLU A 362 -8.49 -20.83 8.21
C GLU A 362 -8.37 -20.79 9.73
N LYS A 363 -7.48 -21.60 10.29
CA LYS A 363 -7.25 -21.69 11.73
C LYS A 363 -6.71 -20.37 12.28
N ARG A 364 -5.67 -19.83 11.66
CA ARG A 364 -5.09 -18.54 12.04
C ARG A 364 -6.06 -17.39 11.83
N TRP A 365 -6.89 -17.44 10.78
CA TRP A 365 -7.93 -16.43 10.52
C TRP A 365 -8.96 -16.35 11.64
N LYS A 366 -9.48 -17.49 12.11
CA LYS A 366 -10.40 -17.53 13.25
C LYS A 366 -9.76 -16.98 14.53
N GLY A 367 -8.51 -17.39 14.80
CA GLY A 367 -7.75 -16.89 15.96
C GLY A 367 -7.54 -15.38 15.90
N PHE A 368 -7.17 -14.87 14.73
CA PHE A 368 -7.01 -13.44 14.47
C PHE A 368 -8.32 -12.66 14.66
N LEU A 369 -9.44 -13.13 14.10
CA LEU A 369 -10.74 -12.46 14.24
C LEU A 369 -11.21 -12.39 15.70
N ASN A 370 -10.98 -13.46 16.48
CA ASN A 370 -11.27 -13.46 17.92
C ASN A 370 -10.41 -12.42 18.64
N ARG A 371 -9.10 -12.42 18.40
CA ARG A 371 -8.16 -11.46 19.01
C ARG A 371 -8.50 -10.00 18.65
N LEU A 372 -8.87 -9.76 17.38
CA LEU A 372 -9.33 -8.46 16.90
C LEU A 372 -10.63 -8.02 17.59
N ALA A 373 -11.61 -8.92 17.74
CA ALA A 373 -12.87 -8.63 18.41
C ALA A 373 -12.71 -8.35 19.90
N ASP A 374 -11.89 -9.14 20.59
CA ASP A 374 -11.58 -8.96 22.00
C ASP A 374 -10.87 -7.62 22.24
N PHE A 375 -9.92 -7.25 21.37
CA PHE A 375 -9.21 -5.99 21.49
C PHE A 375 -10.10 -4.79 21.16
N GLU A 376 -10.91 -4.86 20.10
CA GLU A 376 -11.89 -3.82 19.73
C GLU A 376 -12.85 -3.53 20.91
N LYS A 377 -13.33 -4.59 21.58
CA LYS A 377 -14.14 -4.47 22.79
C LYS A 377 -13.37 -3.86 23.95
N ARG A 378 -12.12 -4.28 24.18
CA ARG A 378 -11.25 -3.75 25.26
C ARG A 378 -11.04 -2.25 25.14
N VAL A 379 -10.85 -1.72 23.93
CA VAL A 379 -10.61 -0.29 23.71
C VAL A 379 -11.87 0.52 23.43
N GLY A 380 -13.05 -0.12 23.34
CA GLY A 380 -14.31 0.54 23.05
C GLY A 380 -14.47 1.03 21.60
N ALA A 381 -13.80 0.38 20.64
CA ALA A 381 -13.74 0.78 19.23
C ALA A 381 -14.88 0.21 18.36
N GLY A 382 -15.99 -0.21 18.96
CA GLY A 382 -17.10 -0.81 18.21
C GLY A 382 -17.79 0.18 17.24
N PRO A 383 -18.61 -0.33 16.30
CA PRO A 383 -19.39 0.50 15.39
C PRO A 383 -20.26 1.51 16.18
N GLY A 384 -20.02 2.82 16.00
CA GLY A 384 -20.72 3.90 16.73
C GLY A 384 -20.05 4.38 18.03
N GLY A 385 -18.89 3.84 18.42
CA GLY A 385 -18.12 4.28 19.59
C GLY A 385 -17.26 5.54 19.35
N GLY A 386 -16.92 5.83 18.09
CA GLY A 386 -16.26 7.08 17.71
C GLY A 386 -17.25 8.26 17.77
N LYS A 387 -16.89 9.33 18.47
CA LYS A 387 -17.57 10.62 18.24
C LYS A 387 -17.28 10.98 16.79
N PRO A 388 -18.29 11.19 15.92
CA PRO A 388 -18.04 11.60 14.56
C PRO A 388 -17.16 12.83 14.55
N ARG A 389 -16.00 12.78 13.88
CA ARG A 389 -15.23 13.97 13.55
C ARG A 389 -15.99 14.72 12.46
N GLY A 390 -16.94 15.54 12.87
CA GLY A 390 -17.64 16.47 11.97
C GLY A 390 -19.05 16.09 11.55
N ALA A 391 -19.54 14.87 11.79
CA ALA A 391 -20.97 14.63 11.68
C ALA A 391 -21.66 15.36 12.84
N ARG A 392 -22.31 16.49 12.52
CA ARG A 392 -23.36 17.04 13.38
C ARG A 392 -24.25 15.86 13.76
N ARG A 393 -24.45 15.67 15.06
CA ARG A 393 -25.48 14.77 15.58
C ARG A 393 -26.71 14.97 14.71
N ASP A 394 -27.29 13.88 14.22
CA ASP A 394 -28.69 13.86 13.83
C ASP A 394 -29.44 14.49 15.02
N SER A 395 -29.77 15.77 14.91
CA SER A 395 -30.51 16.48 15.94
C SER A 395 -31.96 16.07 15.72
N GLU A 396 -32.30 14.90 16.25
CA GLU A 396 -33.65 14.68 16.71
C GLU A 396 -34.00 15.83 17.66
N ASP A 397 -35.12 16.49 17.36
CA ASP A 397 -35.69 17.65 18.03
C ASP A 397 -34.97 19.01 17.89
N ARG A 398 -35.10 19.59 16.69
CA ARG A 398 -35.39 21.03 16.54
C ARG A 398 -36.70 21.24 15.79
N THR A 399 -37.80 20.86 16.42
CA THR A 399 -39.15 21.27 16.01
C THR A 399 -39.29 22.79 16.19
N GLY A 400 -38.99 23.56 15.14
CA GLY A 400 -39.17 25.02 15.13
C GLY A 400 -38.24 25.82 14.23
N ALA A 401 -37.21 25.21 13.62
CA ALA A 401 -36.36 25.91 12.65
C ALA A 401 -36.99 25.86 11.24
N ALA A 402 -37.01 27.00 10.55
CA ALA A 402 -37.46 27.08 9.16
C ALA A 402 -36.64 26.15 8.26
N ALA A 403 -37.29 25.47 7.31
CA ALA A 403 -36.63 24.59 6.35
C ALA A 403 -35.52 25.34 5.57
N ALA A 404 -34.46 24.64 5.17
CA ALA A 404 -33.37 25.26 4.42
C ALA A 404 -33.87 26.04 3.19
N GLU A 405 -33.37 27.27 3.06
CA GLU A 405 -33.49 28.07 1.85
C GLU A 405 -32.61 27.42 0.77
N GLY A 406 -33.25 26.87 -0.25
CA GLY A 406 -32.57 26.24 -1.38
C GLY A 406 -33.58 25.80 -2.42
N ARG A 407 -33.18 25.94 -3.69
CA ARG A 407 -34.02 25.62 -4.84
C ARG A 407 -33.88 24.13 -5.13
N VAL A 408 -35.02 23.48 -5.32
CA VAL A 408 -35.09 22.12 -5.84
C VAL A 408 -36.04 22.15 -7.02
N GLU A 409 -35.56 21.78 -8.20
CA GLU A 409 -36.34 21.81 -9.42
C GLU A 409 -36.08 20.56 -10.26
N ARG A 410 -37.15 19.96 -10.78
CA ARG A 410 -37.04 18.83 -11.69
C ARG A 410 -37.31 19.28 -13.13
N THR A 411 -36.34 19.04 -14.01
CA THR A 411 -36.46 19.31 -15.44
C THR A 411 -36.17 18.02 -16.20
N GLY A 412 -37.24 17.33 -16.63
CA GLY A 412 -37.15 16.04 -17.29
C GLY A 412 -36.48 14.97 -16.42
N ARG A 413 -35.34 14.44 -16.91
CA ARG A 413 -34.54 13.43 -16.19
C ARG A 413 -33.67 14.02 -15.07
N PHE A 414 -33.52 15.33 -15.01
CA PHE A 414 -32.62 16.00 -14.09
C PHE A 414 -33.35 16.58 -12.88
N LEU A 415 -32.70 16.51 -11.73
CA LEU A 415 -33.08 17.20 -10.50
C LEU A 415 -31.95 18.18 -10.14
N VAL A 416 -32.24 19.47 -10.20
CA VAL A 416 -31.33 20.54 -9.79
C VAL A 416 -31.59 20.85 -8.33
N VAL A 417 -30.54 20.82 -7.52
CA VAL A 417 -30.54 21.25 -6.12
C VAL A 417 -29.50 22.35 -5.96
N GLU A 418 -29.91 23.48 -5.40
CA GLU A 418 -29.09 24.67 -5.32
C GLU A 418 -29.21 25.30 -3.92
N THR A 419 -28.05 25.50 -3.29
CA THR A 419 -27.86 26.29 -2.07
C THR A 419 -27.09 27.57 -2.41
N ASP A 420 -26.78 28.41 -1.43
CA ASP A 420 -25.99 29.63 -1.65
C ASP A 420 -24.57 29.35 -2.14
N SER A 421 -24.01 28.19 -1.78
CA SER A 421 -22.61 27.85 -2.05
C SER A 421 -22.44 26.82 -3.17
N VAL A 422 -23.43 25.95 -3.39
CA VAL A 422 -23.34 24.81 -4.31
C VAL A 422 -24.56 24.73 -5.21
N GLU A 423 -24.32 24.37 -6.47
CA GLU A 423 -25.36 23.94 -7.40
C GLU A 423 -24.99 22.54 -7.91
N ILE A 424 -25.91 21.59 -7.75
CA ILE A 424 -25.74 20.22 -8.24
C ILE A 424 -26.93 19.83 -9.12
N ARG A 425 -26.64 19.20 -10.25
CA ARG A 425 -27.62 18.59 -11.14
C ARG A 425 -27.46 17.07 -11.06
N LEU A 426 -28.49 16.39 -10.57
CA LEU A 426 -28.54 14.94 -10.43
C LEU A 426 -29.34 14.32 -11.58
N ASN A 427 -28.89 13.18 -12.11
CA ASN A 427 -29.59 12.44 -13.15
C ASN A 427 -30.42 11.30 -12.54
N CYS A 428 -31.74 11.50 -12.49
CA CYS A 428 -32.69 10.53 -11.92
C CYS A 428 -32.85 9.28 -12.78
N GLN A 429 -32.46 9.31 -14.06
CA GLN A 429 -32.46 8.13 -14.94
C GLN A 429 -31.17 7.30 -14.82
N ARG A 430 -30.22 7.78 -14.01
CA ARG A 430 -28.89 7.19 -13.80
C ARG A 430 -28.55 7.22 -12.31
N GLY A 431 -29.48 6.76 -11.48
CA GLY A 431 -29.35 6.59 -10.02
C GLY A 431 -28.77 7.75 -9.24
N LEU A 432 -29.18 8.98 -9.57
CA LEU A 432 -28.66 10.19 -8.93
C LEU A 432 -27.15 10.38 -9.13
N SER A 433 -26.62 9.91 -10.26
CA SER A 433 -25.28 10.34 -10.70
C SER A 433 -25.27 11.86 -10.86
N VAL A 434 -24.10 12.43 -10.57
CA VAL A 434 -23.85 13.87 -10.67
C VAL A 434 -23.58 14.20 -12.12
N ASP A 435 -24.53 14.91 -12.71
CA ASP A 435 -24.44 15.40 -14.08
C ASP A 435 -23.59 16.67 -14.14
N SER A 436 -23.72 17.55 -13.14
CA SER A 436 -22.94 18.76 -12.99
C SER A 436 -22.84 19.16 -11.52
N LEU A 437 -21.66 19.57 -11.06
CA LEU A 437 -21.42 20.09 -9.72
C LEU A 437 -20.58 21.37 -9.77
N ARG A 438 -21.19 22.48 -9.36
CA ARG A 438 -20.58 23.81 -9.29
C ARG A 438 -20.49 24.29 -7.84
N PHE A 439 -19.31 24.77 -7.48
CA PHE A 439 -19.05 25.47 -6.22
C PHE A 439 -18.96 26.97 -6.52
N LYS A 440 -20.04 27.72 -6.27
CA LYS A 440 -20.27 29.10 -6.75
C LYS A 440 -19.19 30.08 -6.29
N GLY A 441 -18.62 29.87 -5.10
CA GLY A 441 -17.54 30.68 -4.56
C GLY A 441 -16.15 30.35 -5.12
N VAL A 442 -16.00 29.25 -5.87
CA VAL A 442 -14.70 28.75 -6.33
C VAL A 442 -14.53 28.92 -7.84
N SER A 443 -15.51 28.48 -8.63
CA SER A 443 -15.44 28.45 -10.10
C SER A 443 -16.81 28.72 -10.73
N ASP A 444 -16.81 29.47 -11.84
CA ASP A 444 -18.01 29.74 -12.65
C ASP A 444 -18.49 28.47 -13.39
N PRO A 445 -17.64 27.74 -14.14
CA PRO A 445 -18.02 26.43 -14.67
C PRO A 445 -18.06 25.37 -13.55
N PRO A 446 -18.87 24.31 -13.71
CA PRO A 446 -18.84 23.16 -12.83
C PRO A 446 -17.47 22.48 -12.88
N LEU A 447 -16.97 22.08 -11.71
CA LEU A 447 -15.65 21.46 -11.58
C LEU A 447 -15.69 19.96 -11.89
N CYS A 448 -16.79 19.28 -11.59
CA CYS A 448 -16.97 17.87 -11.93
C CYS A 448 -18.40 17.59 -12.37
N GLY A 449 -18.61 16.45 -13.00
CA GLY A 449 -19.90 16.07 -13.54
C GLY A 449 -19.81 14.85 -14.45
N THR A 450 -20.80 14.69 -15.31
CA THR A 450 -20.81 13.65 -16.33
C THR A 450 -20.23 14.19 -17.63
N LEU A 451 -19.24 13.50 -18.20
CA LEU A 451 -18.84 13.72 -19.59
C LEU A 451 -19.68 12.81 -20.47
N HIS A 452 -20.59 13.39 -21.25
CA HIS A 452 -21.57 12.62 -22.01
C HIS A 452 -20.95 11.88 -23.20
N HIS A 453 -21.65 10.85 -23.67
CA HIS A 453 -21.39 10.23 -24.96
C HIS A 453 -21.16 11.30 -26.06
N GLY A 454 -20.07 11.16 -26.81
CA GLY A 454 -19.67 12.12 -27.84
C GLY A 454 -18.93 13.36 -27.32
N TYR A 455 -18.62 13.46 -26.02
CA TYR A 455 -17.77 14.53 -25.48
C TYR A 455 -16.35 14.50 -26.10
N TYR A 456 -15.80 13.30 -26.24
CA TYR A 456 -14.54 13.09 -26.96
C TYR A 456 -14.83 12.62 -28.38
N ASP A 457 -14.12 13.21 -29.34
CA ASP A 457 -14.08 12.74 -30.72
C ASP A 457 -13.08 11.58 -30.86
N ASP A 458 -13.32 10.50 -30.12
CA ASP A 458 -12.55 9.26 -30.12
C ASP A 458 -13.48 8.08 -29.80
N ILE A 459 -13.51 7.08 -30.69
CA ILE A 459 -14.41 5.92 -30.57
C ILE A 459 -14.13 5.08 -29.31
N HIS A 460 -12.88 5.06 -28.83
CA HIS A 460 -12.50 4.35 -27.60
C HIS A 460 -12.97 5.09 -26.34
N TRP A 461 -13.35 6.37 -26.50
CA TRP A 461 -13.87 7.23 -25.44
C TRP A 461 -15.33 7.63 -25.65
N GLY A 462 -16.06 6.88 -26.48
CA GLY A 462 -17.47 7.10 -26.78
C GLY A 462 -18.44 6.66 -25.68
N ALA A 463 -18.04 6.58 -24.41
CA ALA A 463 -18.95 6.24 -23.31
C ALA A 463 -19.42 7.49 -22.54
N ASP A 464 -20.50 7.35 -21.74
CA ASP A 464 -20.78 8.34 -20.69
C ASP A 464 -19.86 8.09 -19.49
N TYR A 465 -19.23 9.16 -18.98
CA TYR A 465 -18.37 9.12 -17.82
C TYR A 465 -19.04 9.79 -16.63
N TYR A 466 -19.86 9.03 -15.91
CA TYR A 466 -20.64 9.52 -14.76
C TYR A 466 -19.78 9.89 -13.54
N THR A 467 -20.23 10.89 -12.77
CA THR A 467 -19.73 11.20 -11.42
C THR A 467 -20.72 10.71 -10.36
N GLY A 468 -20.21 10.32 -9.19
CA GLY A 468 -20.98 9.79 -8.08
C GLY A 468 -21.73 8.55 -8.49
N HIS A 469 -21.06 7.50 -8.97
CA HIS A 469 -21.66 6.19 -9.23
C HIS A 469 -20.75 5.10 -8.65
N LEU A 470 -21.22 3.85 -8.69
CA LEU A 470 -20.44 2.66 -8.37
C LEU A 470 -20.52 1.62 -9.49
N VAL A 471 -19.48 0.78 -9.55
CA VAL A 471 -19.34 -0.34 -10.46
C VAL A 471 -18.77 -1.53 -9.70
N MET A 472 -19.48 -2.65 -9.76
CA MET A 472 -18.97 -3.97 -9.40
C MET A 472 -18.75 -4.77 -10.68
N GLU A 473 -17.49 -5.01 -11.03
CA GLU A 473 -17.11 -5.90 -12.13
C GLU A 473 -17.01 -7.34 -11.62
N LEU A 474 -17.73 -8.25 -12.28
CA LEU A 474 -17.82 -9.65 -11.90
C LEU A 474 -17.21 -10.53 -12.99
N PRO A 475 -16.22 -11.38 -12.69
CA PRO A 475 -15.65 -12.29 -13.68
C PRO A 475 -16.73 -13.17 -14.34
N GLY A 476 -16.80 -13.12 -15.68
CA GLY A 476 -17.74 -13.90 -16.48
C GLY A 476 -19.21 -13.50 -16.35
N GLN A 477 -19.54 -12.38 -15.70
CA GLN A 477 -20.91 -11.92 -15.49
C GLN A 477 -21.08 -10.45 -15.87
N ALA A 478 -22.33 -10.01 -16.03
CA ALA A 478 -22.62 -8.60 -16.25
C ALA A 478 -22.25 -7.77 -15.01
N LYS A 479 -21.65 -6.60 -15.22
CA LYS A 479 -21.35 -5.65 -14.13
C LYS A 479 -22.62 -5.20 -13.41
N VAL A 480 -22.51 -4.97 -12.11
CA VAL A 480 -23.57 -4.36 -11.29
C VAL A 480 -23.23 -2.89 -11.07
N THR A 481 -24.20 -1.99 -11.26
CA THR A 481 -24.01 -0.54 -11.13
C THR A 481 -25.22 0.09 -10.46
N ASP A 482 -25.06 1.31 -9.95
CA ASP A 482 -26.17 2.14 -9.49
C ASP A 482 -26.74 3.06 -10.59
N LEU A 483 -26.50 2.78 -11.87
CA LEU A 483 -26.88 3.66 -12.98
C LEU A 483 -28.30 3.41 -13.54
N SER A 484 -29.17 2.79 -12.75
CA SER A 484 -30.57 2.55 -13.10
C SER A 484 -31.48 3.74 -12.74
N PRO A 485 -32.65 3.89 -13.39
CA PRO A 485 -33.60 4.94 -13.03
C PRO A 485 -34.09 4.83 -11.57
N VAL A 486 -34.25 5.97 -10.91
CA VAL A 486 -34.79 6.07 -9.56
C VAL A 486 -35.82 7.18 -9.45
N SER A 487 -36.77 7.00 -8.52
CA SER A 487 -37.66 8.07 -8.09
C SER A 487 -37.08 8.73 -6.84
N PRO A 488 -36.45 9.93 -6.97
CA PRO A 488 -35.79 10.56 -5.83
C PRO A 488 -36.79 10.97 -4.76
N GLN A 489 -36.43 10.74 -3.50
CA GLN A 489 -37.06 11.35 -2.34
C GLN A 489 -36.25 12.59 -1.95
N VAL A 490 -36.89 13.74 -1.87
CA VAL A 490 -36.25 15.01 -1.50
C VAL A 490 -36.75 15.43 -0.12
N GLU A 491 -35.82 15.72 0.78
CA GLU A 491 -36.10 16.21 2.11
C GLU A 491 -35.35 17.52 2.34
N LYS A 492 -36.10 18.61 2.61
CA LYS A 492 -35.51 19.89 3.03
C LYS A 492 -35.48 19.92 4.55
N ARG A 493 -34.28 19.97 5.11
CA ARG A 493 -34.03 20.01 6.55
C ARG A 493 -33.50 21.39 6.94
N PRO A 494 -33.51 21.78 8.22
CA PRO A 494 -32.92 23.04 8.66
C PRO A 494 -31.40 23.14 8.39
N ASP A 495 -30.71 22.00 8.33
CA ASP A 495 -29.26 21.89 8.16
C ASP A 495 -28.80 21.63 6.71
N GLY A 496 -29.73 21.40 5.78
CA GLY A 496 -29.42 21.17 4.37
C GLY A 496 -30.54 20.52 3.56
N ILE A 497 -30.21 20.07 2.35
CA ILE A 497 -31.14 19.35 1.46
C ILE A 497 -30.61 17.95 1.22
N ALA A 498 -31.43 16.94 1.48
CA ALA A 498 -31.13 15.54 1.20
C ALA A 498 -31.93 15.04 -0.01
N VAL A 499 -31.27 14.29 -0.89
CA VAL A 499 -31.89 13.56 -2.00
C VAL A 499 -31.51 12.09 -1.87
N ALA A 500 -32.49 11.22 -1.72
CA ALA A 500 -32.28 9.79 -1.57
C ALA A 500 -32.91 8.99 -2.72
N GLY A 501 -32.26 7.89 -3.08
CA GLY A 501 -32.75 6.91 -4.04
C GLY A 501 -32.41 5.50 -3.58
N SER A 502 -33.27 4.54 -3.93
CA SER A 502 -33.02 3.12 -3.73
C SER A 502 -33.15 2.42 -5.08
N LEU A 503 -32.29 1.44 -5.31
CA LEU A 503 -32.26 0.65 -6.53
C LEU A 503 -31.94 -0.81 -6.20
N ASP A 504 -32.68 -1.72 -6.82
CA ASP A 504 -32.47 -3.15 -6.66
C ASP A 504 -31.43 -3.63 -7.67
N THR A 505 -30.52 -4.49 -7.22
CA THR A 505 -29.52 -5.14 -8.06
C THR A 505 -29.53 -6.64 -7.86
N SER A 506 -28.84 -7.38 -8.72
CA SER A 506 -28.66 -8.84 -8.57
C SER A 506 -27.94 -9.24 -7.29
N LEU A 507 -27.24 -8.32 -6.61
CA LEU A 507 -26.53 -8.56 -5.35
C LEU A 507 -27.32 -8.09 -4.11
N GLY A 508 -28.48 -7.47 -4.32
CA GLY A 508 -29.29 -6.83 -3.29
C GLY A 508 -29.42 -5.32 -3.48
N PRO A 509 -30.23 -4.64 -2.65
CA PRO A 509 -30.49 -3.21 -2.80
C PRO A 509 -29.26 -2.34 -2.56
N ILE A 510 -29.21 -1.21 -3.27
CA ILE A 510 -28.28 -0.12 -3.00
C ILE A 510 -29.11 1.11 -2.65
N ARG A 511 -28.86 1.69 -1.47
CA ARG A 511 -29.43 3.00 -1.12
C ARG A 511 -28.36 4.05 -1.28
N LYS A 512 -28.73 5.16 -1.91
CA LYS A 512 -27.85 6.29 -2.15
C LYS A 512 -28.48 7.55 -1.62
N ARG A 513 -27.71 8.34 -0.88
CA ARG A 513 -28.12 9.64 -0.36
C ARG A 513 -27.11 10.69 -0.77
N VAL A 514 -27.59 11.76 -1.39
CA VAL A 514 -26.82 12.97 -1.67
C VAL A 514 -27.30 14.05 -0.71
N PHE A 515 -26.40 14.61 0.09
CA PHE A 515 -26.73 15.65 1.06
C PHE A 515 -25.93 16.92 0.79
N LEU A 516 -26.61 18.06 0.81
CA LEU A 516 -26.03 19.38 0.60
C LEU A 516 -26.22 20.16 1.91
N PRO A 517 -25.20 20.23 2.78
CA PRO A 517 -25.28 21.03 3.99
C PRO A 517 -25.46 22.51 3.61
N ARG A 518 -26.23 23.24 4.43
CA ARG A 518 -26.55 24.65 4.18
C ARG A 518 -25.30 25.55 4.11
N ASP A 519 -24.36 25.37 5.03
CA ASP A 519 -23.31 26.37 5.33
C ASP A 519 -21.88 25.94 5.00
N SER A 520 -21.64 24.78 4.38
CA SER A 520 -20.29 24.19 4.30
C SER A 520 -19.65 24.18 2.91
N GLY A 521 -20.38 24.54 1.85
CA GLY A 521 -19.87 24.43 0.48
C GLY A 521 -19.43 23.01 0.12
N THR A 522 -20.12 22.00 0.66
CA THR A 522 -19.78 20.58 0.53
C THR A 522 -20.95 19.82 -0.09
N VAL A 523 -20.66 18.71 -0.76
CA VAL A 523 -21.66 17.70 -1.15
C VAL A 523 -21.26 16.36 -0.55
N GLU A 524 -22.16 15.75 0.18
CA GLU A 524 -21.97 14.41 0.75
C GLU A 524 -22.70 13.38 -0.11
N ILE A 525 -22.04 12.26 -0.39
CA ILE A 525 -22.61 11.10 -1.07
C ILE A 525 -22.41 9.89 -0.16
N GLU A 526 -23.51 9.30 0.30
CA GLU A 526 -23.53 8.05 1.06
C GLU A 526 -24.07 6.92 0.19
N TYR A 527 -23.36 5.80 0.19
CA TYR A 527 -23.84 4.51 -0.31
C TYR A 527 -24.10 3.58 0.86
N ARG A 528 -25.22 2.86 0.82
CA ARG A 528 -25.52 1.72 1.68
C ARG A 528 -25.75 0.50 0.81
N LEU A 529 -24.87 -0.50 0.95
CA LEU A 529 -24.94 -1.77 0.23
C LEU A 529 -25.68 -2.80 1.11
N GLU A 530 -26.89 -3.17 0.70
CA GLU A 530 -27.69 -4.21 1.35
C GLU A 530 -27.44 -5.55 0.66
N TRP A 531 -26.16 -5.92 0.57
CA TRP A 531 -25.69 -7.16 -0.02
C TRP A 531 -25.35 -8.18 1.08
N ASP A 532 -25.58 -9.46 0.80
CA ASP A 532 -25.30 -10.54 1.76
C ASP A 532 -23.79 -10.79 1.91
N ALA A 533 -23.04 -10.62 0.83
CA ALA A 533 -21.59 -10.75 0.80
C ALA A 533 -21.01 -9.95 -0.37
N LEU A 534 -19.73 -9.64 -0.29
CA LEU A 534 -19.00 -9.09 -1.43
C LEU A 534 -18.56 -10.22 -2.38
N PRO A 535 -19.07 -10.27 -3.62
CA PRO A 535 -18.62 -11.27 -4.57
C PRO A 535 -17.14 -11.07 -4.96
N VAL A 536 -16.58 -12.06 -5.64
CA VAL A 536 -15.25 -11.93 -6.26
C VAL A 536 -15.35 -10.97 -7.45
N GLY A 537 -14.46 -9.99 -7.51
CA GLY A 537 -14.43 -8.98 -8.55
C GLY A 537 -13.85 -7.65 -8.06
N SER A 538 -14.10 -6.58 -8.83
CA SER A 538 -13.65 -5.23 -8.50
C SER A 538 -14.84 -4.34 -8.14
N LEU A 539 -14.88 -3.83 -6.90
CA LEU A 539 -15.89 -2.88 -6.44
C LEU A 539 -15.27 -1.49 -6.32
N ARG A 540 -15.64 -0.61 -7.26
CA ARG A 540 -15.21 0.79 -7.29
C ARG A 540 -16.41 1.71 -7.18
N LEU A 541 -16.26 2.78 -6.41
CA LEU A 541 -17.35 3.67 -6.05
C LEU A 541 -16.86 5.09 -5.83
N GLY A 542 -17.80 6.02 -5.74
CA GLY A 542 -17.47 7.44 -5.50
C GLY A 542 -16.66 8.05 -6.64
N HIS A 543 -16.87 7.61 -7.89
CA HIS A 543 -16.15 8.16 -9.04
C HIS A 543 -16.36 9.68 -9.15
N VAL A 544 -15.30 10.48 -9.20
CA VAL A 544 -15.36 11.93 -9.43
C VAL A 544 -14.59 12.26 -10.70
N THR A 545 -15.33 12.60 -11.76
CA THR A 545 -14.79 12.93 -13.09
C THR A 545 -14.66 14.44 -13.22
N LEU A 546 -13.43 14.94 -13.45
CA LEU A 546 -13.19 16.36 -13.64
C LEU A 546 -13.84 16.83 -14.94
N ASN A 547 -14.30 18.08 -14.95
CA ASN A 547 -14.64 18.79 -16.18
C ASN A 547 -13.34 19.33 -16.82
N PRO A 548 -12.88 18.81 -17.97
CA PRO A 548 -11.62 19.23 -18.56
C PRO A 548 -11.55 20.73 -18.89
N ALA A 549 -12.69 21.35 -19.22
CA ALA A 549 -12.75 22.78 -19.52
C ALA A 549 -12.55 23.68 -18.29
N ALA A 550 -12.74 23.12 -17.08
CA ALA A 550 -12.59 23.87 -15.84
C ALA A 550 -11.14 23.88 -15.31
N PHE A 551 -10.24 23.00 -15.78
CA PHE A 551 -8.89 22.87 -15.22
C PHE A 551 -7.79 23.08 -16.27
N ASP A 552 -6.65 23.60 -15.83
CA ASP A 552 -5.43 23.67 -16.62
C ASP A 552 -4.64 22.35 -16.52
N ARG A 553 -4.51 21.67 -17.66
CA ARG A 553 -3.80 20.39 -17.78
C ARG A 553 -2.33 20.47 -17.35
N ARG A 554 -1.67 21.62 -17.52
CA ARG A 554 -0.23 21.79 -17.28
C ARG A 554 0.13 21.84 -15.80
N THR A 555 -0.81 22.29 -14.97
CA THR A 555 -0.64 22.41 -13.52
C THR A 555 -1.48 21.39 -12.76
N LEU A 556 -2.13 20.47 -13.48
CA LEU A 556 -2.96 19.41 -12.92
C LEU A 556 -2.12 18.46 -12.05
N ARG A 557 -2.64 18.14 -10.87
CA ARG A 557 -2.01 17.31 -9.85
C ARG A 557 -3.05 16.61 -9.00
N TYR A 558 -2.63 15.55 -8.31
CA TYR A 558 -3.38 15.01 -7.18
C TYR A 558 -2.53 15.00 -5.90
N ARG A 559 -3.20 15.01 -4.75
CA ARG A 559 -2.56 15.01 -3.44
C ARG A 559 -3.25 14.04 -2.49
N THR A 560 -2.47 13.37 -1.64
CA THR A 560 -2.96 12.36 -0.67
C THR A 560 -1.93 12.11 0.41
N HIS A 561 -2.27 11.31 1.43
CA HIS A 561 -1.29 10.74 2.35
C HIS A 561 -1.18 9.25 2.08
N ASN A 562 0.05 8.74 1.94
CA ASN A 562 0.35 7.31 1.87
C ASN A 562 1.16 6.92 3.10
N GLY A 563 0.58 7.05 4.30
CA GLY A 563 1.20 6.64 5.57
C GLY A 563 2.10 7.68 6.25
N GLY A 564 2.48 8.75 5.54
CA GLY A 564 3.17 9.91 6.11
C GLY A 564 2.24 10.89 6.83
N GLY A 565 2.82 11.76 7.66
CA GLY A 565 2.10 12.87 8.32
C GLY A 565 1.92 14.11 7.43
N ASN A 566 2.77 14.25 6.40
CA ASN A 566 2.69 15.32 5.41
C ASN A 566 2.00 14.82 4.14
N VAL A 567 1.29 15.72 3.45
CA VAL A 567 0.59 15.41 2.20
C VAL A 567 1.56 15.29 1.03
N GLU A 568 1.48 14.19 0.29
CA GLU A 568 2.23 13.98 -0.95
C GLU A 568 1.48 14.61 -2.14
N THR A 569 2.23 15.15 -3.10
CA THR A 569 1.73 15.84 -4.29
C THR A 569 2.34 15.24 -5.54
N PHE A 570 1.49 14.79 -6.46
CA PHE A 570 1.87 14.13 -7.69
C PHE A 570 1.41 14.96 -8.88
N SER A 571 2.37 15.40 -9.70
CA SER A 571 2.06 16.07 -10.96
C SER A 571 1.40 15.09 -11.90
N LEU A 572 0.27 15.49 -12.49
CA LEU A 572 -0.34 14.77 -13.58
C LEU A 572 0.09 15.35 -14.93
N ALA A 573 0.80 16.49 -14.96
CA ALA A 573 1.28 17.16 -16.17
C ALA A 573 1.97 16.17 -17.13
N GLU A 574 1.43 16.02 -18.34
CA GLU A 574 2.02 15.22 -19.44
C GLU A 574 2.24 13.72 -19.17
N VAL A 575 1.77 13.19 -18.04
CA VAL A 575 1.85 11.76 -17.69
C VAL A 575 0.45 11.15 -17.78
N ASP A 576 0.38 9.94 -18.34
CA ASP A 576 -0.80 9.09 -18.27
C ASP A 576 -0.72 8.22 -17.00
N VAL A 577 -1.81 8.20 -16.24
CA VAL A 577 -1.96 7.45 -15.00
C VAL A 577 -3.23 6.62 -15.10
N ASP A 578 -3.16 5.35 -14.73
CA ASP A 578 -4.36 4.53 -14.54
C ASP A 578 -4.13 3.46 -13.49
N HIS A 579 -4.31 3.84 -12.22
CA HIS A 579 -4.12 2.92 -11.09
C HIS A 579 -5.07 1.72 -11.17
N GLY A 580 -6.28 1.93 -11.70
CA GLY A 580 -7.31 0.91 -11.83
C GLY A 580 -7.19 0.02 -13.06
N ALA A 581 -6.14 0.17 -13.88
CA ALA A 581 -5.93 -0.69 -15.04
C ALA A 581 -5.66 -2.14 -14.58
N PRO A 582 -6.28 -3.16 -15.22
CA PRO A 582 -5.97 -4.54 -14.90
C PRO A 582 -4.56 -4.90 -15.39
N VAL A 583 -3.79 -5.58 -14.54
CA VAL A 583 -2.46 -6.12 -14.91
C VAL A 583 -2.62 -7.47 -15.63
N SER A 584 -3.63 -8.24 -15.24
CA SER A 584 -3.99 -9.53 -15.86
C SER A 584 -5.46 -9.85 -15.57
N PHE A 585 -5.95 -10.98 -16.09
CA PHE A 585 -7.28 -11.49 -15.72
C PHE A 585 -7.44 -11.77 -14.22
N LEU A 586 -6.34 -12.05 -13.51
CA LEU A 586 -6.36 -12.31 -12.08
C LEU A 586 -6.18 -11.06 -11.23
N VAL A 587 -5.55 -10.01 -11.79
CA VAL A 587 -5.13 -8.81 -11.04
C VAL A 587 -5.85 -7.59 -11.59
N SER A 588 -6.87 -7.13 -10.88
CA SER A 588 -7.83 -6.14 -11.39
C SER A 588 -7.37 -4.68 -11.32
N ALA A 589 -6.30 -4.39 -10.58
CA ALA A 589 -5.72 -3.05 -10.46
C ALA A 589 -4.18 -3.11 -10.50
N ALA A 590 -3.56 -2.13 -11.12
CA ALA A 590 -2.11 -2.00 -11.24
C ALA A 590 -1.49 -1.34 -10.00
N HIS A 591 -2.16 -0.31 -9.46
CA HIS A 591 -1.69 0.45 -8.30
C HIS A 591 -2.86 0.94 -7.44
N GLY A 592 -2.53 1.67 -6.38
CA GLY A 592 -3.49 2.42 -5.58
C GLY A 592 -2.78 3.39 -4.65
N ILE A 593 -3.55 4.33 -4.09
CA ILE A 593 -3.07 5.27 -3.06
C ILE A 593 -3.74 4.97 -1.72
N GLY A 594 -3.00 5.16 -0.63
CA GLY A 594 -3.42 4.76 0.71
C GLY A 594 -4.57 5.60 1.26
N VAL A 595 -4.61 6.90 0.96
CA VAL A 595 -5.63 7.84 1.48
C VAL A 595 -5.63 7.87 3.02
N THR A 596 -4.46 7.70 3.66
CA THR A 596 -4.37 7.51 5.12
C THR A 596 -4.75 8.77 5.91
N GLY A 597 -4.74 9.94 5.27
CA GLY A 597 -5.29 11.18 5.84
C GLY A 597 -6.79 11.37 5.59
N GLY A 598 -7.49 10.37 5.06
CA GLY A 598 -8.93 10.43 4.78
C GLY A 598 -9.32 11.38 3.65
N MET A 599 -8.39 11.73 2.74
CA MET A 599 -8.69 12.61 1.62
C MET A 599 -7.83 12.37 0.39
N VAL A 600 -8.40 12.71 -0.77
CA VAL A 600 -7.73 12.87 -2.05
C VAL A 600 -8.10 14.23 -2.61
N GLU A 601 -7.12 15.04 -3.03
CA GLU A 601 -7.34 16.35 -3.64
C GLU A 601 -6.89 16.31 -5.10
N LEU A 602 -7.76 16.67 -6.05
CA LEU A 602 -7.48 16.76 -7.49
C LEU A 602 -7.70 18.21 -7.94
N GLY A 603 -6.70 18.81 -8.56
CA GLY A 603 -6.82 20.20 -9.01
C GLY A 603 -5.64 20.71 -9.80
N ASP A 604 -5.72 21.98 -10.18
CA ASP A 604 -4.68 22.70 -10.91
C ASP A 604 -4.06 23.80 -10.02
N ALA A 605 -3.42 24.82 -10.62
CA ALA A 605 -2.89 25.96 -9.89
C ALA A 605 -3.94 26.99 -9.43
N ARG A 606 -5.21 26.86 -9.85
CA ARG A 606 -6.29 27.81 -9.57
C ARG A 606 -7.23 27.29 -8.49
N HIS A 607 -7.61 26.02 -8.60
CA HIS A 607 -8.54 25.40 -7.67
C HIS A 607 -8.45 23.87 -7.67
N SER A 608 -8.97 23.26 -6.63
CA SER A 608 -9.00 21.81 -6.45
C SER A 608 -10.32 21.32 -5.88
N LEU A 609 -10.70 20.10 -6.26
CA LEU A 609 -11.71 19.30 -5.58
C LEU A 609 -11.03 18.42 -4.53
N ARG A 610 -11.53 18.45 -3.31
CA ARG A 610 -11.16 17.54 -2.25
C ARG A 610 -12.28 16.54 -2.04
N ILE A 611 -11.92 15.26 -2.08
CA ILE A 611 -12.81 14.15 -1.76
C ILE A 611 -12.32 13.51 -0.46
N SER A 612 -13.14 13.60 0.58
CA SER A 612 -12.88 13.01 1.89
C SER A 612 -13.65 11.70 2.09
N VAL A 613 -13.01 10.75 2.78
CA VAL A 613 -13.57 9.43 3.14
C VAL A 613 -13.35 9.15 4.64
N GLU A 614 -14.31 8.47 5.26
CA GLU A 614 -14.23 8.03 6.66
C GLU A 614 -13.66 6.61 6.74
N LYS A 615 -12.40 6.49 7.17
CA LYS A 615 -11.67 5.21 7.19
C LYS A 615 -12.21 4.24 8.25
N GLU A 616 -12.83 4.78 9.29
CA GLU A 616 -13.50 4.08 10.37
C GLU A 616 -14.83 3.46 9.91
N GLU A 617 -15.44 3.98 8.84
CA GLU A 617 -16.62 3.39 8.22
C GLU A 617 -16.25 2.37 7.15
N ALA A 618 -15.36 2.76 6.24
CA ALA A 618 -14.80 1.89 5.22
C ALA A 618 -13.37 2.34 4.87
N ALA A 619 -12.39 1.44 5.04
CA ALA A 619 -10.97 1.69 4.77
C ALA A 619 -10.63 1.71 3.26
N LEU A 620 -11.38 2.47 2.47
CA LEU A 620 -11.27 2.57 1.01
C LEU A 620 -9.91 3.11 0.56
N ILE A 621 -9.32 2.53 -0.48
CA ILE A 621 -8.14 3.11 -1.15
C ILE A 621 -8.56 3.94 -2.35
N GLY A 622 -7.70 4.89 -2.75
CA GLY A 622 -7.95 5.73 -3.92
C GLY A 622 -7.31 5.16 -5.19
N LEU A 623 -7.92 5.46 -6.33
CA LEU A 623 -7.44 5.15 -7.67
C LEU A 623 -7.57 6.40 -8.53
N ILE A 624 -6.48 6.80 -9.17
CA ILE A 624 -6.45 7.92 -10.12
C ILE A 624 -6.38 7.37 -11.54
N THR A 625 -7.20 7.91 -12.42
CA THR A 625 -7.09 7.71 -13.87
C THR A 625 -6.98 9.08 -14.52
N CYS A 626 -5.86 9.38 -15.18
CA CYS A 626 -5.64 10.57 -15.97
C CYS A 626 -5.04 10.16 -17.32
N ARG A 627 -5.71 10.45 -18.44
CA ARG A 627 -5.23 10.08 -19.77
C ARG A 627 -5.42 11.20 -20.77
N ARG A 628 -4.48 11.33 -21.71
CA ARG A 628 -4.69 12.15 -22.90
C ARG A 628 -5.76 11.52 -23.80
N VAL A 629 -6.65 12.36 -24.34
CA VAL A 629 -7.69 11.94 -25.29
C VAL A 629 -7.72 12.95 -26.44
N GLY A 630 -7.04 12.61 -27.55
CA GLY A 630 -6.82 13.52 -28.67
C GLY A 630 -6.15 14.83 -28.26
N HIS A 631 -6.87 15.95 -28.45
CA HIS A 631 -6.45 17.30 -28.04
C HIS A 631 -6.90 17.67 -26.62
N SER A 632 -7.68 16.82 -25.97
CA SER A 632 -8.20 16.99 -24.61
C SER A 632 -7.59 15.93 -23.68
N TRP A 633 -8.22 15.73 -22.53
CA TRP A 633 -7.79 14.80 -21.50
C TRP A 633 -8.96 14.39 -20.61
N PHE A 634 -8.84 13.21 -20.03
CA PHE A 634 -9.75 12.67 -19.04
C PHE A 634 -9.02 12.58 -17.70
N CYS A 635 -9.63 13.02 -16.60
CA CYS A 635 -9.13 12.74 -15.26
C CYS A 635 -10.27 12.40 -14.31
N ARG A 636 -10.05 11.38 -13.48
CA ARG A 636 -11.01 10.88 -12.51
C ARG A 636 -10.30 10.36 -11.27
N ALA A 637 -10.89 10.65 -10.11
CA ALA A 637 -10.63 9.90 -8.89
C ALA A 637 -11.73 8.86 -8.67
N SER A 638 -11.38 7.71 -8.12
CA SER A 638 -12.33 6.69 -7.66
C SER A 638 -11.80 5.97 -6.44
N PHE A 639 -12.66 5.25 -5.74
CA PHE A 639 -12.29 4.57 -4.50
C PHE A 639 -12.64 3.10 -4.62
N SER A 640 -11.72 2.23 -4.20
CA SER A 640 -11.91 0.79 -4.24
C SER A 640 -12.27 0.25 -2.86
N ALA A 641 -13.30 -0.57 -2.83
CA ALA A 641 -13.73 -1.38 -1.68
C ALA A 641 -13.44 -2.87 -1.89
N GLY A 642 -13.01 -3.27 -3.08
CA GLY A 642 -12.72 -4.65 -3.41
C GLY A 642 -11.96 -4.74 -4.73
N GLU A 643 -10.92 -5.55 -4.75
CA GLU A 643 -10.17 -5.91 -5.95
C GLU A 643 -9.93 -7.43 -5.96
N MET A 644 -9.29 -7.91 -7.03
CA MET A 644 -8.96 -9.32 -7.23
C MET A 644 -7.46 -9.46 -7.53
N ASP A 645 -6.84 -10.43 -6.84
CA ASP A 645 -5.52 -11.01 -7.11
C ASP A 645 -5.51 -12.46 -6.58
N GLU A 646 -4.35 -13.12 -6.53
CA GLU A 646 -4.26 -14.52 -6.05
C GLU A 646 -4.54 -14.71 -4.54
N THR A 647 -4.67 -13.63 -3.77
CA THR A 647 -4.97 -13.67 -2.34
C THR A 647 -6.47 -13.67 -2.05
N ARG A 648 -7.31 -13.33 -3.03
CA ARG A 648 -8.78 -13.31 -2.89
C ARG A 648 -9.32 -14.70 -2.55
N ARG A 649 -10.15 -14.80 -1.51
CA ARG A 649 -10.85 -16.04 -1.13
C ARG A 649 -12.36 -15.91 -1.36
N THR A 650 -12.98 -16.99 -1.85
CA THR A 650 -14.43 -17.07 -2.10
C THR A 650 -15.20 -17.35 -0.82
N GLY A 651 -16.27 -16.59 -0.54
CA GLY A 651 -17.27 -16.93 0.50
C GLY A 651 -17.04 -16.33 1.90
N ASP A 652 -15.89 -15.70 2.14
CA ASP A 652 -15.49 -15.22 3.48
C ASP A 652 -15.88 -13.75 3.76
N CYS A 653 -16.27 -12.98 2.74
CA CYS A 653 -16.59 -11.56 2.89
C CYS A 653 -18.08 -11.31 3.20
N LYS A 654 -18.56 -11.84 4.33
CA LYS A 654 -19.94 -11.62 4.84
C LYS A 654 -20.06 -10.39 5.73
N GLU A 655 -18.98 -10.01 6.41
CA GLU A 655 -18.89 -8.81 7.25
C GLU A 655 -18.18 -7.68 6.48
N LEU A 656 -18.84 -7.16 5.44
CA LEU A 656 -18.36 -5.99 4.70
C LEU A 656 -18.84 -4.70 5.39
N PRO A 657 -18.00 -3.65 5.48
CA PRO A 657 -18.47 -2.27 5.59
C PRO A 657 -19.62 -1.96 4.63
N ARG A 658 -20.83 -1.82 5.18
CA ARG A 658 -22.05 -1.60 4.39
C ARG A 658 -22.25 -0.16 3.95
N ILE A 659 -21.55 0.77 4.59
CA ILE A 659 -21.69 2.20 4.37
C ILE A 659 -20.37 2.74 3.83
N CYS A 660 -20.46 3.54 2.77
CA CYS A 660 -19.33 4.29 2.23
C CYS A 660 -19.77 5.74 2.04
N ARG A 661 -19.07 6.67 2.69
CA ARG A 661 -19.35 8.11 2.62
C ARG A 661 -18.23 8.86 1.93
N PHE A 662 -18.63 9.82 1.10
CA PHE A 662 -17.76 10.75 0.42
C PHE A 662 -18.23 12.16 0.73
N ALA A 663 -17.33 13.04 1.16
CA ALA A 663 -17.59 14.47 1.20
C ALA A 663 -16.75 15.16 0.12
N ILE A 664 -17.38 15.98 -0.71
CA ILE A 664 -16.74 16.68 -1.83
C ILE A 664 -16.82 18.19 -1.56
N ASP A 665 -15.67 18.83 -1.36
CA ASP A 665 -15.53 20.29 -1.28
C ASP A 665 -14.59 20.82 -2.36
N ALA A 666 -14.64 22.12 -2.62
CA ALA A 666 -13.74 22.79 -3.54
C ALA A 666 -12.99 23.93 -2.86
N ARG A 667 -11.75 24.15 -3.28
CA ARG A 667 -10.86 25.17 -2.71
C ARG A 667 -10.22 25.96 -3.83
N ARG A 668 -10.05 27.26 -3.61
CA ARG A 668 -9.11 28.08 -4.41
C ARG A 668 -7.70 27.79 -3.91
N SER A 669 -6.75 27.68 -4.84
CA SER A 669 -5.33 27.44 -4.54
C SER A 669 -4.68 28.62 -3.84
#